data_AF-A0A8J1Z0Y9-F1
#
_entry.id   AF-A0A8J1Z0Y9-F1
#
_cell.length_a   1.000
_cell.length_b   1.000
_cell.length_c   1.000
_cell.angle_alpha   90.00
_cell.angle_beta   90.00
_cell.angle_gamma   90.00
#
_symmetry.space_group_name_H-M   'P 1'
#
loop_
_entity.id
_entity.type
_entity.pdbx_description
1 polymer ?
#
loop_
_entity_poly.entity_id
_entity_poly.type
_entity_poly.pdbx_seq_one_letter_code
_entity_poly.pdbx_strand_id
1 'polypeptide(L)'
;MTAADSSSPAEASVFAMQQDDGELTLTFACAAEVTAARISCDIKPQRLKVLVHKEVRFEDELIGKVDMEESCWQIEKAKGGDKQLVVTLVKANAGKVWKCVGKREAARLQDEANANNKDLKLMSVNEFAPDDDTENADKNENDEKVLEAEFLELRKAKGLDNDKTLDKFFELFDNSIQLYRLNKLAKYLEDVLPVCRRKTGDSKYKLKGVQAYAFVLWKMNKFREALPLFLEMEDMIGRNGALCENIAHTYNSLGNYEKAEEYFSAALKYCQNDESATSQKGGVLLGLGLVRERQGKMQEAETIVRQSYEFYKRRSCGQLNSLQAKAGVALAKILTTLGRVDDAEKLLKEAVRIYEVTCGAYSPLTCSGYTELGKLQWDLAAEEQKNASSKAAQDSTTVDPSPPSASSSTAGTPSSSSATKTSASAGEASPEATKLRLEARKNLKRAYEICIRKDHIDIIQWMEVHNGIMDTITQKTAAINRKDFRDFRDVVEEGIERLKKDVKQDGNAGVYFKLAGEFLCWTGEAFAEGKSVLAYAQQLFEVEKSCDCTKLIQECKDMIAYADRVMSGEQENIQELKVNEAERDRIQKNLDRENAAFREQKTKEKAAAASGPSTKAPMEIDVGDAIMVEDLTAGLENLEVS
;
A
#
# COMPACT_ATOMS: atom_id res chain seq x y z
N MET A 1 42.37 68.54 -15.94
CA MET A 1 41.20 69.32 -15.49
C MET A 1 39.97 68.55 -15.96
N THR A 2 39.44 67.66 -15.10
CA THR A 2 38.24 67.87 -14.23
C THR A 2 36.94 67.72 -15.04
N ALA A 3 35.91 66.94 -14.69
CA ALA A 3 35.52 66.14 -13.52
C ALA A 3 34.44 65.12 -14.02
N ALA A 4 34.46 63.85 -13.64
CA ALA A 4 33.67 63.21 -12.56
C ALA A 4 32.14 63.45 -12.60
N ASP A 5 31.38 62.39 -12.92
CA ASP A 5 30.25 61.86 -12.13
C ASP A 5 29.79 60.53 -12.79
N SER A 6 29.93 59.34 -12.21
CA SER A 6 29.39 58.83 -10.94
C SER A 6 27.85 58.79 -10.92
N SER A 7 27.26 57.67 -11.34
CA SER A 7 25.96 57.24 -10.84
C SER A 7 25.89 55.71 -10.76
N SER A 8 25.84 55.28 -9.51
CA SER A 8 25.57 53.97 -8.95
C SER A 8 24.40 53.21 -9.60
N PRO A 9 24.44 51.86 -9.68
CA PRO A 9 23.24 51.04 -9.83
C PRO A 9 22.62 50.78 -8.46
N ALA A 10 21.89 51.75 -7.91
CA ALA A 10 21.04 51.51 -6.74
C ALA A 10 19.97 52.58 -6.56
N GLU A 11 18.74 52.28 -6.96
CA GLU A 11 17.61 52.51 -6.08
C GLU A 11 16.77 51.23 -6.08
N ALA A 12 16.86 50.48 -4.99
CA ALA A 12 15.93 49.40 -4.70
C ALA A 12 14.52 49.98 -4.78
N SER A 13 13.75 49.58 -5.79
CA SER A 13 12.41 50.08 -6.00
C SER A 13 11.58 49.78 -4.75
N VAL A 14 11.20 50.81 -4.02
CA VAL A 14 10.36 50.70 -2.83
C VAL A 14 8.99 50.25 -3.30
N PHE A 15 8.70 48.97 -3.18
CA PHE A 15 7.38 48.42 -3.43
C PHE A 15 6.52 48.59 -2.19
N ALA A 16 5.27 48.99 -2.37
CA ALA A 16 4.29 49.06 -1.30
C ALA A 16 3.51 47.74 -1.29
N MET A 17 3.35 47.15 -0.11
CA MET A 17 2.68 45.87 0.05
C MET A 17 1.53 46.00 1.04
N GLN A 18 0.36 45.52 0.64
CA GLN A 18 -0.86 45.53 1.44
C GLN A 18 -1.45 44.11 1.46
N GLN A 19 -2.05 43.72 2.59
CA GLN A 19 -2.68 42.42 2.76
C GLN A 19 -4.06 42.58 3.37
N ASP A 20 -5.07 42.02 2.72
CA ASP A 20 -6.46 42.00 3.16
C ASP A 20 -7.04 40.59 2.92
N ASP A 21 -7.64 39.97 3.94
CA ASP A 21 -8.38 38.69 3.88
C ASP A 21 -7.72 37.48 3.17
N GLY A 22 -6.39 37.43 3.12
CA GLY A 22 -5.64 36.32 2.50
C GLY A 22 -5.17 36.59 1.07
N GLU A 23 -5.53 37.75 0.52
CA GLU A 23 -4.97 38.31 -0.70
C GLU A 23 -3.78 39.22 -0.36
N LEU A 24 -2.74 39.15 -1.18
CA LEU A 24 -1.55 39.99 -1.06
C LEU A 24 -1.42 40.89 -2.29
N THR A 25 -1.39 42.19 -2.06
CA THR A 25 -1.25 43.20 -3.10
C THR A 25 0.16 43.78 -3.08
N LEU A 26 0.89 43.62 -4.19
CA LEU A 26 2.21 44.22 -4.40
C LEU A 26 2.10 45.37 -5.41
N THR A 27 2.50 46.56 -5.00
CA THR A 27 2.39 47.78 -5.80
C THR A 27 3.76 48.33 -6.15
N PHE A 28 4.01 48.51 -7.45
CA PHE A 28 5.24 49.10 -7.99
C PHE A 28 4.92 50.38 -8.76
N ALA A 29 5.71 51.43 -8.54
CA ALA A 29 5.66 52.61 -9.40
C ALA A 29 6.27 52.30 -10.77
N CYS A 30 5.58 52.63 -11.85
CA CYS A 30 6.07 52.49 -13.21
C CYS A 30 5.83 53.78 -14.01
N ALA A 31 6.74 54.06 -14.94
CA ALA A 31 6.69 55.29 -15.73
C ALA A 31 5.36 55.40 -16.51
N ALA A 32 4.86 56.63 -16.67
CA ALA A 32 3.58 56.90 -17.31
C ALA A 32 3.42 56.28 -18.74
N GLU A 33 4.53 56.06 -19.43
CA GLU A 33 4.59 55.49 -20.80
C GLU A 33 4.45 53.96 -20.86
N VAL A 34 4.46 53.26 -19.72
CA VAL A 34 4.34 51.79 -19.67
C VAL A 34 2.90 51.37 -20.00
N THR A 35 2.75 50.42 -20.92
CA THR A 35 1.46 49.81 -21.29
C THR A 35 1.44 48.34 -20.88
N ALA A 36 0.25 47.75 -20.69
CA ALA A 36 0.11 46.35 -20.29
C ALA A 36 0.85 45.37 -21.21
N ALA A 37 0.93 45.66 -22.51
CA ALA A 37 1.65 44.85 -23.49
C ALA A 37 3.19 44.79 -23.27
N ARG A 38 3.74 45.68 -22.43
CA ARG A 38 5.17 45.73 -22.11
C ARG A 38 5.49 45.15 -20.72
N ILE A 39 4.49 44.64 -20.01
CA ILE A 39 4.64 44.00 -18.71
C ILE A 39 4.35 42.52 -18.85
N SER A 40 5.16 41.70 -18.18
CA SER A 40 4.88 40.28 -18.00
C SER A 40 5.14 39.88 -16.55
N CYS A 41 4.15 39.25 -15.91
CA CYS A 41 4.30 38.65 -14.59
C CYS A 41 4.31 37.13 -14.76
N ASP A 42 5.44 36.50 -14.42
CA ASP A 42 5.57 35.04 -14.31
C ASP A 42 5.31 34.67 -12.85
N ILE A 43 4.06 34.25 -12.58
CA ILE A 43 3.59 33.81 -11.27
C ILE A 43 3.71 32.29 -11.23
N LYS A 44 4.59 31.79 -10.37
CA LYS A 44 4.76 30.35 -10.10
C LYS A 44 4.38 30.06 -8.66
N PRO A 45 4.11 28.79 -8.31
CA PRO A 45 3.64 28.44 -6.97
C PRO A 45 4.52 28.96 -5.83
N GLN A 46 5.82 29.18 -6.04
CA GLN A 46 6.74 29.69 -5.00
C GLN A 46 7.68 30.80 -5.51
N ARG A 47 7.35 31.44 -6.63
CA ARG A 47 8.23 32.45 -7.22
C ARG A 47 7.43 33.48 -7.99
N LEU A 48 7.73 34.75 -7.76
CA LEU A 48 7.18 35.84 -8.56
C LEU A 48 8.30 36.51 -9.32
N LYS A 49 8.13 36.64 -10.63
CA LYS A 49 9.02 37.42 -11.49
C LYS A 49 8.20 38.41 -12.30
N VAL A 50 8.51 39.70 -12.16
CA VAL A 50 7.87 40.81 -12.86
C VAL A 50 8.89 41.45 -13.79
N LEU A 51 8.55 41.51 -15.08
CA LEU A 51 9.36 42.17 -16.09
C LEU A 51 8.60 43.37 -16.64
N VAL A 52 9.30 44.50 -16.79
CA VAL A 52 8.83 45.71 -17.45
C VAL A 52 9.80 46.02 -18.58
N HIS A 53 9.30 46.10 -19.82
CA HIS A 53 10.12 46.27 -21.04
C HIS A 53 11.19 45.18 -21.19
N LYS A 54 10.88 43.95 -20.78
CA LYS A 54 11.80 42.77 -20.75
C LYS A 54 12.96 42.89 -19.76
N GLU A 55 13.02 43.94 -18.95
CA GLU A 55 13.94 44.03 -17.81
C GLU A 55 13.26 43.51 -16.55
N VAL A 56 13.98 42.73 -15.76
CA VAL A 56 13.47 42.20 -14.49
C VAL A 56 13.42 43.34 -13.48
N ARG A 57 12.20 43.73 -13.09
CA ARG A 57 11.97 44.76 -12.06
C ARG A 57 11.74 44.18 -10.68
N PHE A 58 11.24 42.95 -10.61
CA PHE A 58 11.11 42.21 -9.37
C PHE A 58 11.31 40.72 -9.64
N GLU A 59 12.10 40.06 -8.80
CA GLU A 59 12.26 38.61 -8.82
C GLU A 59 12.61 38.15 -7.41
N ASP A 60 11.68 37.44 -6.79
CA ASP A 60 11.90 36.88 -5.46
C ASP A 60 11.19 35.52 -5.32
N GLU A 61 11.70 34.72 -4.39
CA GLU A 61 11.10 33.47 -3.97
C GLU A 61 10.07 33.75 -2.87
N LEU A 62 8.88 33.18 -3.05
CA LEU A 62 7.74 33.38 -2.15
C LEU A 62 7.80 32.34 -1.02
N ILE A 63 7.42 32.78 0.18
CA ILE A 63 7.41 31.95 1.39
C ILE A 63 6.12 31.11 1.53
N GLY A 64 5.19 31.18 0.57
CA GLY A 64 3.97 30.38 0.55
C GLY A 64 3.51 30.01 -0.87
N LYS A 65 2.68 28.96 -0.98
CA LYS A 65 2.02 28.58 -2.24
C LYS A 65 0.91 29.55 -2.59
N VAL A 66 0.96 30.10 -3.80
CA VAL A 66 -0.09 30.97 -4.37
C VAL A 66 -0.97 30.17 -5.32
N ASP A 67 -2.26 30.47 -5.33
CA ASP A 67 -3.19 29.96 -6.35
C ASP A 67 -2.93 30.71 -7.65
N MET A 68 -2.50 29.99 -8.69
CA MET A 68 -2.14 30.61 -9.97
C MET A 68 -3.36 31.02 -10.80
N GLU A 69 -4.52 30.42 -10.54
CA GLU A 69 -5.76 30.68 -11.29
C GLU A 69 -6.49 31.91 -10.75
N GLU A 70 -6.37 32.17 -9.44
CA GLU A 70 -6.96 33.34 -8.78
C GLU A 70 -5.99 34.53 -8.63
N SER A 71 -4.67 34.31 -8.77
CA SER A 71 -3.69 35.40 -8.75
C SER A 71 -3.68 36.16 -10.08
N CYS A 72 -3.71 37.49 -10.01
CA CYS A 72 -3.77 38.36 -11.18
C CYS A 72 -2.89 39.61 -11.03
N TRP A 73 -2.80 40.40 -12.09
CA TRP A 73 -2.12 41.70 -12.05
C TRP A 73 -2.81 42.71 -12.95
N GLN A 74 -2.72 43.99 -12.58
CA GLN A 74 -3.32 45.09 -13.32
C GLN A 74 -2.50 46.37 -13.18
N ILE A 75 -2.77 47.35 -14.06
CA ILE A 75 -2.14 48.67 -14.00
C ILE A 75 -3.19 49.69 -13.55
N GLU A 76 -2.91 50.39 -12.46
CA GLU A 76 -3.74 51.45 -11.89
C GLU A 76 -3.08 52.83 -12.06
N LYS A 77 -3.86 53.91 -11.95
CA LYS A 77 -3.34 55.28 -11.97
C LYS A 77 -3.08 55.76 -10.54
N ALA A 78 -1.83 56.10 -10.21
CA ALA A 78 -1.49 56.66 -8.92
C ALA A 78 -1.99 58.10 -8.77
N LYS A 79 -2.23 58.55 -7.53
CA LYS A 79 -2.70 59.91 -7.20
C LYS A 79 -1.75 61.06 -7.62
N GLY A 80 -0.54 60.74 -8.14
CA GLY A 80 0.48 61.68 -8.59
C GLY A 80 0.78 61.70 -10.09
N GLY A 81 0.03 60.97 -10.92
CA GLY A 81 0.22 60.94 -12.39
C GLY A 81 1.06 59.76 -12.91
N ASP A 82 1.81 59.09 -12.05
CA ASP A 82 2.50 57.84 -12.37
C ASP A 82 1.54 56.65 -12.41
N LYS A 83 1.88 55.62 -13.19
CA LYS A 83 1.14 54.36 -13.19
C LYS A 83 1.67 53.46 -12.07
N GLN A 84 0.79 52.67 -11.49
CA GLN A 84 1.15 51.65 -10.51
C GLN A 84 0.81 50.28 -11.07
N LEU A 85 1.78 49.37 -11.05
CA LEU A 85 1.55 47.95 -11.31
C LEU A 85 1.15 47.30 -10.01
N VAL A 86 -0.05 46.74 -9.99
CA VAL A 86 -0.63 46.03 -8.84
C VAL A 86 -0.66 44.55 -9.18
N VAL A 87 0.04 43.73 -8.40
CA VAL A 87 0.04 42.26 -8.49
C VAL A 87 -0.69 41.72 -7.27
N THR A 88 -1.81 41.02 -7.50
CA THR A 88 -2.61 40.38 -6.46
C THR A 88 -2.30 38.90 -6.44
N LEU A 89 -1.75 38.42 -5.32
CA LEU A 89 -1.47 37.02 -5.08
C LEU A 89 -2.50 36.46 -4.10
N VAL A 90 -3.24 35.45 -4.54
CA VAL A 90 -4.24 34.77 -3.70
C VAL A 90 -3.60 33.56 -3.04
N LYS A 91 -3.73 33.45 -1.72
CA LYS A 91 -3.20 32.31 -0.96
C LYS A 91 -4.25 31.19 -0.90
N ALA A 92 -3.83 29.95 -1.13
CA ALA A 92 -4.64 28.77 -0.80
C ALA A 92 -4.89 28.71 0.72
N ASN A 93 -6.16 28.77 1.16
CA ASN A 93 -6.52 29.01 2.56
C ASN A 93 -6.78 27.72 3.37
N ALA A 94 -6.17 27.65 4.56
CA ALA A 94 -6.54 26.80 5.69
C ALA A 94 -6.62 27.63 7.00
N GLY A 95 -7.53 28.60 7.04
CA GLY A 95 -8.09 29.19 8.27
C GLY A 95 -7.22 30.15 9.11
N LYS A 96 -6.06 30.61 8.64
CA LYS A 96 -5.24 31.64 9.34
C LYS A 96 -4.68 32.66 8.36
N VAL A 97 -4.70 33.96 8.72
CA VAL A 97 -4.15 35.06 7.91
C VAL A 97 -2.62 35.06 8.05
N TRP A 98 -1.90 34.75 6.97
CA TRP A 98 -0.43 34.70 6.94
C TRP A 98 0.13 35.67 5.90
N LYS A 99 1.22 36.36 6.23
CA LYS A 99 1.90 37.31 5.33
C LYS A 99 2.86 36.58 4.38
N CYS A 100 2.66 36.67 3.07
CA CYS A 100 3.69 36.26 2.11
C CYS A 100 4.73 37.38 1.98
N VAL A 101 6.00 37.07 2.20
CA VAL A 101 7.13 37.99 2.00
C VAL A 101 8.18 37.30 1.12
N GLY A 102 8.96 38.09 0.38
CA GLY A 102 10.12 37.57 -0.34
C GLY A 102 11.21 37.10 0.64
N LYS A 103 12.07 36.16 0.22
CA LYS A 103 13.13 35.61 1.10
C LYS A 103 14.06 36.68 1.67
N ARG A 104 14.35 37.73 0.89
CA ARG A 104 15.21 38.85 1.34
C ARG A 104 14.55 39.68 2.45
N GLU A 105 13.25 39.91 2.34
CA GLU A 105 12.50 40.68 3.32
C GLU A 105 12.22 39.87 4.58
N ALA A 106 12.03 38.56 4.48
CA ALA A 106 11.97 37.67 5.65
C ALA A 106 13.24 37.74 6.49
N ALA A 107 14.42 37.72 5.86
CA ALA A 107 15.69 37.83 6.56
C ALA A 107 15.78 39.18 7.31
N ARG A 108 15.42 40.29 6.65
CA ARG A 108 15.40 41.63 7.28
C ARG A 108 14.43 41.70 8.48
N LEU A 109 13.21 41.19 8.31
CA LEU A 109 12.20 41.18 9.38
C LEU A 109 12.62 40.29 10.56
N GLN A 110 13.31 39.18 10.31
CA GLN A 110 13.86 38.33 11.37
C GLN A 110 14.96 39.04 12.15
N ASP A 111 15.85 39.74 11.46
CA ASP A 111 16.93 40.50 12.11
C ASP A 111 16.37 41.65 12.96
N GLU A 112 15.35 42.36 12.46
CA GLU A 112 14.64 43.40 13.23
C GLU A 112 13.84 42.82 14.42
N ALA A 113 13.25 41.64 14.28
CA ALA A 113 12.52 40.96 15.36
C ALA A 113 13.47 40.46 16.46
N ASN A 114 14.61 39.89 16.08
CA ASN A 114 15.68 39.46 16.97
C ASN A 114 16.28 40.65 17.74
N ALA A 115 16.51 41.78 17.06
CA ALA A 115 17.02 43.01 17.68
C ALA A 115 16.03 43.65 18.67
N ASN A 116 14.72 43.45 18.47
CA ASN A 116 13.67 44.01 19.31
C ASN A 116 13.02 43.00 20.26
N ASN A 117 13.58 41.79 20.37
CA ASN A 117 13.11 40.69 21.21
C ASN A 117 11.60 40.38 21.04
N LYS A 118 11.13 40.38 19.79
CA LYS A 118 9.75 40.03 19.41
C LYS A 118 9.72 38.64 18.76
N ASP A 119 8.74 37.82 19.15
CA ASP A 119 8.49 36.51 18.50
C ASP A 119 7.88 36.72 17.11
N LEU A 120 8.72 36.69 16.08
CA LEU A 120 8.30 36.63 14.68
C LEU A 120 8.33 35.17 14.21
N LYS A 121 7.16 34.62 13.84
CA LYS A 121 7.07 33.28 13.22
C LYS A 121 7.19 33.39 11.70
N LEU A 122 8.37 33.08 11.17
CA LEU A 122 8.58 32.86 9.73
C LEU A 122 8.37 31.37 9.42
N MET A 123 7.30 31.05 8.68
CA MET A 123 7.13 29.68 8.15
C MET A 123 7.79 29.59 6.78
N SER A 124 8.93 28.90 6.68
CA SER A 124 9.43 28.40 5.39
C SER A 124 8.48 27.32 4.87
N VAL A 125 8.31 27.13 3.56
CA VAL A 125 7.50 26.00 3.03
C VAL A 125 8.13 24.62 3.30
N ASN A 126 9.34 24.56 3.86
CA ASN A 126 9.81 23.32 4.50
C ASN A 126 9.06 23.00 5.81
N GLU A 127 8.36 23.98 6.36
CA GLU A 127 7.41 23.91 7.47
C GLU A 127 6.05 24.41 6.99
N PHE A 128 5.65 24.08 5.75
CA PHE A 128 4.22 24.00 5.51
C PHE A 128 3.73 22.94 6.48
N ALA A 129 3.00 23.42 7.49
CA ALA A 129 2.16 22.60 8.35
C ALA A 129 1.51 21.58 7.42
N PRO A 130 1.94 20.33 7.53
CA PRO A 130 1.41 19.34 6.63
C PRO A 130 -0.10 19.30 6.89
N ASP A 131 -0.92 19.15 5.86
CA ASP A 131 -2.29 18.61 6.02
C ASP A 131 -2.20 17.11 6.43
N ASP A 132 -1.20 16.79 7.22
CA ASP A 132 -0.63 15.51 7.57
C ASP A 132 0.34 15.80 8.74
N ASP A 133 -0.19 16.44 9.78
CA ASP A 133 0.41 16.93 11.04
C ASP A 133 1.52 16.02 11.56
N THR A 134 2.68 15.97 10.88
CA THR A 134 3.63 14.83 10.82
C THR A 134 3.12 13.65 11.64
N GLU A 135 2.17 12.85 11.12
CA GLU A 135 1.37 11.85 11.87
C GLU A 135 2.08 11.45 13.16
N ASN A 136 1.87 12.25 14.21
CA ASN A 136 2.64 12.03 15.42
C ASN A 136 1.81 10.99 16.13
N ALA A 137 2.08 9.72 15.82
CA ALA A 137 1.32 8.59 16.33
C ALA A 137 1.15 8.72 17.85
N ASP A 138 2.16 9.20 18.57
CA ASP A 138 2.09 9.44 20.02
C ASP A 138 1.14 10.58 20.39
N LYS A 139 1.11 11.68 19.63
CA LYS A 139 0.12 12.76 19.79
C LYS A 139 -1.28 12.25 19.49
N ASN A 140 -1.46 11.57 18.37
CA ASN A 140 -2.73 11.02 17.93
C ASN A 140 -3.28 10.00 18.94
N GLU A 141 -2.43 9.15 19.53
CA GLU A 141 -2.81 8.21 20.58
C GLU A 141 -3.23 8.90 21.89
N ASN A 142 -2.58 10.01 22.24
CA ASN A 142 -2.97 10.79 23.41
C ASN A 142 -4.30 11.54 23.15
N ASP A 143 -4.43 12.14 21.97
CA ASP A 143 -5.66 12.80 21.52
C ASP A 143 -6.83 11.80 21.47
N GLU A 144 -6.60 10.57 21.00
CA GLU A 144 -7.59 9.47 21.00
C GLU A 144 -8.15 9.24 22.41
N LYS A 145 -7.28 9.12 23.42
CA LYS A 145 -7.69 8.87 24.82
C LYS A 145 -8.53 10.02 25.38
N VAL A 146 -8.15 11.26 25.09
CA VAL A 146 -8.87 12.45 25.55
C VAL A 146 -10.23 12.53 24.87
N LEU A 147 -10.28 12.41 23.54
CA LEU A 147 -11.51 12.44 22.75
C LEU A 147 -12.46 11.31 23.15
N GLU A 148 -11.93 10.11 23.41
CA GLU A 148 -12.73 8.96 23.84
C GLU A 148 -13.34 9.18 25.22
N ALA A 149 -12.56 9.70 26.18
CA ALA A 149 -13.09 10.03 27.51
C ALA A 149 -14.20 11.09 27.43
N GLU A 150 -14.00 12.16 26.65
CA GLU A 150 -15.01 13.21 26.43
C GLU A 150 -16.27 12.67 25.76
N PHE A 151 -16.12 11.83 24.73
CA PHE A 151 -17.24 11.19 24.05
C PHE A 151 -18.05 10.31 25.01
N LEU A 152 -17.38 9.47 25.82
CA LEU A 152 -18.04 8.57 26.76
C LEU A 152 -18.75 9.34 27.88
N GLU A 153 -18.17 10.42 28.39
CA GLU A 153 -18.83 11.30 29.38
C GLU A 153 -20.05 12.02 28.79
N LEU A 154 -19.94 12.56 27.58
CA LEU A 154 -21.10 13.17 26.88
C LEU A 154 -22.20 12.14 26.59
N ARG A 155 -21.82 10.93 26.17
CA ARG A 155 -22.74 9.81 25.94
C ARG A 155 -23.52 9.45 27.20
N LYS A 156 -22.87 9.41 28.37
CA LYS A 156 -23.53 9.16 29.66
C LYS A 156 -24.43 10.33 30.09
N ALA A 157 -23.94 11.57 29.94
CA ALA A 157 -24.62 12.75 30.46
C ALA A 157 -25.82 13.19 29.60
N LYS A 158 -25.74 13.05 28.27
CA LYS A 158 -26.71 13.61 27.32
C LYS A 158 -27.34 12.58 26.37
N GLY A 159 -26.83 11.35 26.37
CA GLY A 159 -27.22 10.32 25.41
C GLY A 159 -26.59 10.52 24.03
N LEU A 160 -26.65 9.45 23.21
CA LEU A 160 -26.14 9.45 21.84
C LEU A 160 -26.95 10.32 20.87
N ASP A 161 -28.23 10.56 21.16
CA ASP A 161 -29.09 11.39 20.30
C ASP A 161 -28.80 12.91 20.43
N ASN A 162 -27.88 13.31 21.31
CA ASN A 162 -27.48 14.70 21.42
C ASN A 162 -26.44 15.08 20.35
N ASP A 163 -26.67 16.18 19.64
CA ASP A 163 -25.79 16.65 18.55
C ASP A 163 -24.35 16.90 19.01
N LYS A 164 -24.12 17.41 20.23
CA LYS A 164 -22.75 17.59 20.76
C LYS A 164 -22.05 16.26 21.01
N THR A 165 -22.80 15.23 21.41
CA THR A 165 -22.27 13.87 21.58
C THR A 165 -21.89 13.28 20.22
N LEU A 166 -22.71 13.48 19.18
CA LEU A 166 -22.41 13.04 17.81
C LEU A 166 -21.23 13.80 17.21
N ASP A 167 -21.16 15.12 17.38
CA ASP A 167 -20.03 15.92 16.93
C ASP A 167 -18.72 15.40 17.56
N LYS A 168 -18.73 15.17 18.88
CA LYS A 168 -17.57 14.59 19.59
C LYS A 168 -17.22 13.18 19.11
N PHE A 169 -18.22 12.33 18.84
CA PHE A 169 -17.99 11.02 18.25
C PHE A 169 -17.27 11.13 16.90
N PHE A 170 -17.68 12.06 16.04
CA PHE A 170 -17.05 12.21 14.74
C PHE A 170 -15.65 12.81 14.82
N GLU A 171 -15.36 13.68 15.81
CA GLU A 171 -13.98 14.09 16.12
C GLU A 171 -13.12 12.88 16.54
N LEU A 172 -13.63 12.02 17.43
CA LEU A 172 -12.97 10.78 17.81
C LEU A 172 -12.77 9.86 16.59
N PHE A 173 -13.77 9.75 15.71
CA PHE A 173 -13.70 8.96 14.49
C PHE A 173 -12.58 9.45 13.58
N ASP A 174 -12.53 10.76 13.31
CA ASP A 174 -11.55 11.37 12.40
C ASP A 174 -10.10 11.18 12.90
N ASN A 175 -9.88 11.14 14.22
CA ASN A 175 -8.59 10.78 14.82
C ASN A 175 -8.32 9.27 14.81
N SER A 176 -9.27 8.46 15.27
CA SER A 176 -9.13 7.00 15.41
C SER A 176 -8.95 6.27 14.07
N ILE A 177 -9.51 6.80 12.98
CA ILE A 177 -9.39 6.22 11.65
C ILE A 177 -7.97 6.37 11.09
N GLN A 178 -7.26 7.44 11.46
CA GLN A 178 -5.84 7.65 11.10
C GLN A 178 -4.95 6.62 11.81
N LEU A 179 -5.29 6.28 13.06
CA LEU A 179 -4.64 5.22 13.83
C LEU A 179 -5.09 3.79 13.43
N TYR A 180 -5.94 3.64 12.41
CA TYR A 180 -6.50 2.36 11.98
C TYR A 180 -7.19 1.56 13.12
N ARG A 181 -7.84 2.25 14.07
CA ARG A 181 -8.59 1.63 15.19
C ARG A 181 -9.95 1.07 14.73
N LEU A 182 -9.94 0.26 13.68
CA LEU A 182 -11.11 -0.19 12.94
C LEU A 182 -12.07 -1.03 13.80
N ASN A 183 -11.57 -1.91 14.67
CA ASN A 183 -12.44 -2.74 15.52
C ASN A 183 -13.22 -1.89 16.53
N LYS A 184 -12.54 -0.93 17.15
CA LYS A 184 -13.15 0.04 18.08
C LYS A 184 -14.21 0.87 17.36
N LEU A 185 -13.87 1.42 16.20
CA LEU A 185 -14.78 2.24 15.41
C LEU A 185 -16.01 1.46 14.94
N ALA A 186 -15.83 0.23 14.46
CA ALA A 186 -16.94 -0.63 14.06
C ALA A 186 -17.92 -0.84 15.22
N LYS A 187 -17.41 -1.13 16.42
CA LYS A 187 -18.23 -1.31 17.62
C LYS A 187 -19.00 -0.04 18.01
N TYR A 188 -18.40 1.13 17.93
CA TYR A 188 -19.12 2.37 18.20
C TYR A 188 -20.18 2.68 17.12
N LEU A 189 -19.88 2.38 15.86
CA LEU A 189 -20.79 2.66 14.74
C LEU A 189 -22.03 1.77 14.74
N GLU A 190 -21.98 0.56 15.33
CA GLU A 190 -23.16 -0.28 15.58
C GLU A 190 -24.23 0.46 16.41
N ASP A 191 -23.81 1.25 17.41
CA ASP A 191 -24.72 2.05 18.24
C ASP A 191 -25.06 3.41 17.60
N VAL A 192 -24.08 4.05 16.96
CA VAL A 192 -24.21 5.44 16.46
C VAL A 192 -25.01 5.49 15.16
N LEU A 193 -24.82 4.56 14.23
CA LEU A 193 -25.49 4.60 12.93
C LEU A 193 -27.03 4.58 13.04
N PRO A 194 -27.66 3.75 13.88
CA PRO A 194 -29.11 3.80 14.09
C PRO A 194 -29.60 5.18 14.57
N VAL A 195 -28.82 5.88 15.40
CA VAL A 195 -29.14 7.24 15.87
C VAL A 195 -29.01 8.23 14.71
N CYS A 196 -27.91 8.19 13.97
CA CYS A 196 -27.68 9.00 12.78
C CYS A 196 -28.81 8.85 11.74
N ARG A 197 -29.30 7.62 11.51
CA ARG A 197 -30.41 7.35 10.58
C ARG A 197 -31.76 7.91 11.03
N ARG A 198 -32.01 8.01 12.34
CA ARG A 198 -33.26 8.55 12.89
C ARG A 198 -33.31 10.08 12.89
N LYS A 199 -32.18 10.76 12.71
CA LYS A 199 -32.14 12.23 12.59
C LYS A 199 -32.94 12.67 11.37
N THR A 200 -33.99 13.46 11.59
CA THR A 200 -34.87 14.01 10.54
C THR A 200 -34.46 15.43 10.16
N GLY A 201 -34.87 15.89 8.96
CA GLY A 201 -34.48 17.20 8.40
C GLY A 201 -33.12 17.17 7.69
N ASP A 202 -32.57 18.33 7.33
CA ASP A 202 -31.22 18.49 6.73
C ASP A 202 -30.09 18.23 7.74
N SER A 203 -30.18 17.13 8.47
CA SER A 203 -29.18 16.73 9.45
C SER A 203 -27.97 16.10 8.77
N LYS A 204 -26.81 16.75 8.92
CA LYS A 204 -25.50 16.25 8.42
C LYS A 204 -25.14 14.83 8.89
N TYR A 205 -25.76 14.36 9.97
CA TYR A 205 -25.38 13.11 10.64
C TYR A 205 -25.81 11.84 9.90
N LYS A 206 -26.91 11.86 9.14
CA LYS A 206 -27.37 10.66 8.44
C LYS A 206 -26.33 10.21 7.41
N LEU A 207 -25.95 11.11 6.50
CA LEU A 207 -24.92 10.83 5.50
C LEU A 207 -23.58 10.53 6.15
N LYS A 208 -23.15 11.34 7.14
CA LYS A 208 -21.85 11.16 7.82
C LYS A 208 -21.76 9.81 8.54
N GLY A 209 -22.84 9.35 9.17
CA GLY A 209 -22.90 8.05 9.84
C GLY A 209 -22.84 6.87 8.87
N VAL A 210 -23.63 6.91 7.79
CA VAL A 210 -23.62 5.86 6.75
C VAL A 210 -22.23 5.79 6.10
N GLN A 211 -21.67 6.94 5.74
CA GLN A 211 -20.33 7.06 5.16
C GLN A 211 -19.26 6.51 6.10
N ALA A 212 -19.25 6.92 7.38
CA ALA A 212 -18.28 6.46 8.36
C ALA A 212 -18.30 4.94 8.52
N TYR A 213 -19.48 4.34 8.61
CA TYR A 213 -19.61 2.88 8.75
C TYR A 213 -19.24 2.14 7.47
N ALA A 214 -19.64 2.64 6.30
CA ALA A 214 -19.23 2.07 5.02
C ALA A 214 -17.69 2.03 4.89
N PHE A 215 -17.00 3.13 5.24
CA PHE A 215 -15.55 3.19 5.18
C PHE A 215 -14.84 2.26 6.17
N VAL A 216 -15.33 2.15 7.41
CA VAL A 216 -14.76 1.25 8.41
C VAL A 216 -14.91 -0.20 7.97
N LEU A 217 -16.12 -0.60 7.56
CA LEU A 217 -16.37 -1.95 7.05
C LEU A 217 -15.53 -2.25 5.81
N TRP A 218 -15.40 -1.30 4.88
CA TRP A 218 -14.57 -1.47 3.69
C TRP A 218 -13.09 -1.64 4.04
N LYS A 219 -12.55 -0.85 4.99
CA LYS A 219 -11.16 -0.99 5.48
C LYS A 219 -10.92 -2.28 6.27
N MET A 220 -11.99 -2.90 6.81
CA MET A 220 -11.97 -4.23 7.42
C MET A 220 -12.18 -5.36 6.40
N ASN A 221 -12.14 -5.07 5.09
CA ASN A 221 -12.45 -6.00 4.01
C ASN A 221 -13.86 -6.62 4.06
N LYS A 222 -14.79 -6.03 4.82
CA LYS A 222 -16.20 -6.45 4.90
C LYS A 222 -17.02 -5.87 3.76
N PHE A 223 -16.60 -6.14 2.53
CA PHE A 223 -17.15 -5.52 1.32
C PHE A 223 -18.65 -5.78 1.12
N ARG A 224 -19.15 -6.95 1.55
CA ARG A 224 -20.58 -7.30 1.49
C ARG A 224 -21.44 -6.43 2.40
N GLU A 225 -20.93 -6.09 3.58
CA GLU A 225 -21.62 -5.21 4.53
C GLU A 225 -21.48 -3.74 4.13
N ALA A 226 -20.34 -3.36 3.53
CA ALA A 226 -20.08 -2.00 3.09
C ALA A 226 -20.88 -1.58 1.84
N LEU A 227 -21.06 -2.48 0.87
CA LEU A 227 -21.69 -2.16 -0.42
C LEU A 227 -23.11 -1.57 -0.27
N PRO A 228 -24.04 -2.15 0.52
CA PRO A 228 -25.36 -1.58 0.71
C PRO A 228 -25.34 -0.16 1.29
N LEU A 229 -24.35 0.17 2.13
CA LEU A 229 -24.21 1.50 2.72
C LEU A 229 -23.74 2.52 1.67
N PHE A 230 -22.81 2.14 0.79
CA PHE A 230 -22.44 3.02 -0.32
C PHE A 230 -23.59 3.23 -1.32
N LEU A 231 -24.42 2.21 -1.56
CA LEU A 231 -25.64 2.35 -2.37
C LEU A 231 -26.70 3.22 -1.66
N GLU A 232 -26.84 3.11 -0.34
CA GLU A 232 -27.68 4.04 0.45
C GLU A 232 -27.19 5.49 0.30
N MET A 233 -25.87 5.72 0.28
CA MET A 233 -25.34 7.06 -0.01
C MET A 233 -25.69 7.51 -1.43
N GLU A 234 -25.62 6.63 -2.42
CA GLU A 234 -25.99 6.94 -3.81
C GLU A 234 -27.46 7.37 -3.91
N ASP A 235 -28.36 6.70 -3.19
CA ASP A 235 -29.77 7.07 -3.13
C ASP A 235 -29.99 8.43 -2.43
N MET A 236 -29.14 8.79 -1.48
CA MET A 236 -29.25 10.05 -0.72
C MET A 236 -28.72 11.27 -1.48
N ILE A 237 -27.56 11.15 -2.13
CA ILE A 237 -26.83 12.29 -2.71
C ILE A 237 -26.59 12.16 -4.21
N GLY A 238 -27.01 11.07 -4.84
CA GLY A 238 -26.74 10.76 -6.24
C GLY A 238 -25.29 10.30 -6.49
N ARG A 239 -25.03 9.91 -7.74
CA ARG A 239 -23.69 9.55 -8.21
C ARG A 239 -22.77 10.78 -8.25
N ASN A 240 -21.55 10.60 -7.76
CA ASN A 240 -20.44 11.54 -7.90
C ASN A 240 -19.11 10.77 -8.02
N GLY A 241 -18.02 11.46 -8.38
CA GLY A 241 -16.71 10.84 -8.63
C GLY A 241 -16.23 9.92 -7.50
N ALA A 242 -16.12 10.44 -6.28
CA ALA A 242 -15.62 9.71 -5.11
C ALA A 242 -16.52 8.52 -4.73
N LEU A 243 -17.84 8.72 -4.72
CA LEU A 243 -18.77 7.65 -4.34
C LEU A 243 -18.76 6.53 -5.39
N CYS A 244 -18.76 6.88 -6.68
CA CYS A 244 -18.64 5.90 -7.75
C CYS A 244 -17.32 5.12 -7.65
N GLU A 245 -16.20 5.77 -7.35
CA GLU A 245 -14.91 5.11 -7.13
C GLU A 245 -14.97 4.10 -5.97
N ASN A 246 -15.57 4.47 -4.83
CA ASN A 246 -15.72 3.56 -3.68
C ASN A 246 -16.63 2.36 -4.00
N ILE A 247 -17.76 2.59 -4.66
CA ILE A 247 -18.67 1.51 -5.10
C ILE A 247 -17.96 0.59 -6.09
N ALA A 248 -17.20 1.14 -7.04
CA ALA A 248 -16.45 0.37 -8.01
C ALA A 248 -15.37 -0.51 -7.35
N HIS A 249 -14.60 0.05 -6.42
CA HIS A 249 -13.64 -0.72 -5.63
C HIS A 249 -14.33 -1.84 -4.84
N THR A 250 -15.51 -1.58 -4.27
CA THR A 250 -16.26 -2.58 -3.52
C THR A 250 -16.75 -3.72 -4.43
N TYR A 251 -17.30 -3.42 -5.61
CA TYR A 251 -17.66 -4.45 -6.60
C TYR A 251 -16.46 -5.23 -7.10
N ASN A 252 -15.32 -4.57 -7.33
CA ASN A 252 -14.08 -5.22 -7.75
C ASN A 252 -13.61 -6.24 -6.71
N SER A 253 -13.61 -5.87 -5.43
CA SER A 253 -13.27 -6.77 -4.33
C SER A 253 -14.27 -7.93 -4.16
N LEU A 254 -15.52 -7.76 -4.60
CA LEU A 254 -16.54 -8.81 -4.62
C LEU A 254 -16.51 -9.68 -5.90
N GLY A 255 -15.55 -9.46 -6.80
CA GLY A 255 -15.42 -10.19 -8.06
C GLY A 255 -16.39 -9.78 -9.16
N ASN A 256 -17.22 -8.74 -8.96
CA ASN A 256 -18.13 -8.23 -9.97
C ASN A 256 -17.44 -7.16 -10.82
N TYR A 257 -16.62 -7.63 -11.77
CA TYR A 257 -15.76 -6.78 -12.59
C TYR A 257 -16.56 -5.90 -13.57
N GLU A 258 -17.72 -6.37 -14.04
CA GLU A 258 -18.59 -5.63 -14.93
C GLU A 258 -19.17 -4.38 -14.25
N LYS A 259 -19.71 -4.54 -13.03
CA LYS A 259 -20.20 -3.38 -12.25
C LYS A 259 -19.05 -2.49 -11.79
N ALA A 260 -17.91 -3.06 -11.44
CA ALA A 260 -16.73 -2.27 -11.11
C ALA A 260 -16.34 -1.35 -12.28
N GLU A 261 -16.29 -1.90 -13.50
CA GLU A 261 -15.99 -1.15 -14.72
C GLU A 261 -17.05 -0.06 -15.02
N GLU A 262 -18.34 -0.36 -14.83
CA GLU A 262 -19.43 0.62 -14.96
C GLU A 262 -19.20 1.83 -14.05
N TYR A 263 -19.00 1.58 -12.75
CA TYR A 263 -18.85 2.64 -11.75
C TYR A 263 -17.51 3.38 -11.87
N PHE A 264 -16.39 2.72 -12.20
CA PHE A 264 -15.14 3.43 -12.49
C PHE A 264 -15.26 4.29 -13.74
N SER A 265 -15.94 3.82 -14.78
CA SER A 265 -16.20 4.60 -15.99
C SER A 265 -17.08 5.82 -15.68
N ALA A 266 -18.07 5.68 -14.80
CA ALA A 266 -18.85 6.80 -14.30
C ALA A 266 -17.97 7.80 -13.53
N ALA A 267 -17.14 7.33 -12.58
CA ALA A 267 -16.21 8.16 -11.83
C ALA A 267 -15.24 8.95 -12.74
N LEU A 268 -14.76 8.30 -13.81
CA LEU A 268 -13.86 8.93 -14.78
C LEU A 268 -14.56 10.06 -15.56
N LYS A 269 -15.85 9.90 -15.91
CA LYS A 269 -16.65 10.96 -16.54
C LYS A 269 -16.81 12.17 -15.63
N TYR A 270 -16.99 11.96 -14.32
CA TYR A 270 -17.02 13.06 -13.35
C TYR A 270 -15.66 13.78 -13.29
N CYS A 271 -14.55 13.04 -13.28
CA CYS A 271 -13.20 13.63 -13.32
C CYS A 271 -12.90 14.43 -14.60
N GLN A 272 -13.60 14.15 -15.70
CA GLN A 272 -13.43 14.86 -16.99
C GLN A 272 -14.28 16.12 -17.08
N ASN A 273 -15.43 16.14 -16.42
CA ASN A 273 -16.41 17.22 -16.49
C ASN A 273 -16.30 18.23 -15.33
N ASP A 274 -15.50 17.92 -14.31
CA ASP A 274 -15.28 18.74 -13.13
C ASP A 274 -13.77 18.89 -12.88
N GLU A 275 -13.23 20.08 -13.14
CA GLU A 275 -11.81 20.37 -12.96
C GLU A 275 -11.38 20.24 -11.49
N SER A 276 -12.30 20.43 -10.52
CA SER A 276 -12.04 20.21 -9.09
C SER A 276 -11.91 18.73 -8.72
N ALA A 277 -12.54 17.83 -9.49
CA ALA A 277 -12.46 16.38 -9.34
C ALA A 277 -11.20 15.76 -9.98
N THR A 278 -10.35 16.55 -10.64
CA THR A 278 -9.11 16.07 -11.28
C THR A 278 -8.20 15.32 -10.31
N SER A 279 -8.26 15.63 -9.01
CA SER A 279 -7.49 14.94 -7.96
C SER A 279 -7.80 13.44 -7.83
N GLN A 280 -9.01 13.00 -8.18
CA GLN A 280 -9.49 11.60 -8.08
C GLN A 280 -9.07 10.75 -9.29
N LYS A 281 -8.66 11.38 -10.39
CA LYS A 281 -8.33 10.70 -11.66
C LYS A 281 -7.30 9.57 -11.48
N GLY A 282 -6.30 9.77 -10.64
CA GLY A 282 -5.28 8.76 -10.38
C GLY A 282 -5.85 7.48 -9.76
N GLY A 283 -6.81 7.60 -8.85
CA GLY A 283 -7.40 6.48 -8.12
C GLY A 283 -8.33 5.67 -9.01
N VAL A 284 -9.15 6.37 -9.79
CA VAL A 284 -10.02 5.77 -10.83
C VAL A 284 -9.20 5.00 -11.87
N LEU A 285 -8.09 5.58 -12.37
CA LEU A 285 -7.19 4.88 -13.30
C LEU A 285 -6.59 3.63 -12.67
N LEU A 286 -6.13 3.73 -11.42
CA LEU A 286 -5.60 2.56 -10.69
C LEU A 286 -6.67 1.46 -10.59
N GLY A 287 -7.90 1.82 -10.20
CA GLY A 287 -9.03 0.90 -10.12
C GLY A 287 -9.34 0.20 -11.43
N LEU A 288 -9.44 0.94 -12.54
CA LEU A 288 -9.64 0.36 -13.88
C LEU A 288 -8.52 -0.58 -14.30
N GLY A 289 -7.27 -0.20 -14.01
CA GLY A 289 -6.11 -1.04 -14.29
C GLY A 289 -6.17 -2.37 -13.53
N LEU A 290 -6.55 -2.34 -12.24
CA LEU A 290 -6.75 -3.55 -11.43
C LEU A 290 -7.91 -4.41 -11.93
N VAL A 291 -9.02 -3.81 -12.40
CA VAL A 291 -10.10 -4.57 -13.04
C VAL A 291 -9.61 -5.29 -14.30
N ARG A 292 -8.78 -4.63 -15.13
CA ARG A 292 -8.19 -5.26 -16.33
C ARG A 292 -7.23 -6.38 -15.98
N GLU A 293 -6.43 -6.21 -14.94
CA GLU A 293 -5.52 -7.24 -14.41
C GLU A 293 -6.30 -8.49 -13.98
N ARG A 294 -7.36 -8.33 -13.18
CA ARG A 294 -8.24 -9.44 -12.77
C ARG A 294 -9.01 -10.11 -13.91
N GLN A 295 -9.24 -9.39 -15.01
CA GLN A 295 -9.79 -9.96 -16.24
C GLN A 295 -8.73 -10.70 -17.11
N GLY A 296 -7.47 -10.75 -16.68
CA GLY A 296 -6.36 -11.35 -17.42
C GLY A 296 -5.77 -10.48 -18.54
N LYS A 297 -6.18 -9.22 -18.65
CA LYS A 297 -5.76 -8.28 -19.71
C LYS A 297 -4.51 -7.50 -19.29
N MET A 298 -3.39 -8.20 -19.12
CA MET A 298 -2.18 -7.66 -18.48
C MET A 298 -1.58 -6.44 -19.20
N GLN A 299 -1.55 -6.41 -20.53
CA GLN A 299 -0.99 -5.27 -21.29
C GLN A 299 -1.87 -4.01 -21.19
N GLU A 300 -3.20 -4.17 -21.19
CA GLU A 300 -4.12 -3.06 -20.95
C GLU A 300 -3.97 -2.54 -19.51
N ALA A 301 -3.89 -3.45 -18.54
CA ALA A 301 -3.66 -3.12 -17.15
C ALA A 301 -2.37 -2.32 -16.95
N GLU A 302 -1.25 -2.75 -17.55
CA GLU A 302 0.03 -2.04 -17.46
C GLU A 302 -0.12 -0.60 -17.94
N THR A 303 -0.74 -0.42 -19.12
CA THR A 303 -0.91 0.90 -19.74
C THR A 303 -1.69 1.84 -18.82
N ILE A 304 -2.80 1.37 -18.24
CA ILE A 304 -3.68 2.18 -17.40
C ILE A 304 -3.03 2.46 -16.03
N VAL A 305 -2.47 1.45 -15.37
CA VAL A 305 -1.81 1.62 -14.06
C VAL A 305 -0.59 2.52 -14.17
N ARG A 306 0.18 2.44 -15.27
CA ARG A 306 1.30 3.35 -15.53
C ARG A 306 0.85 4.81 -15.64
N GLN A 307 -0.31 5.07 -16.26
CA GLN A 307 -0.87 6.42 -16.29
C GLN A 307 -1.24 6.91 -14.89
N SER A 308 -1.76 6.05 -14.01
CA SER A 308 -2.03 6.38 -12.60
C SER A 308 -0.74 6.71 -11.84
N TYR A 309 0.29 5.87 -11.95
CA TYR A 309 1.60 6.13 -11.32
C TYR A 309 2.20 7.47 -11.77
N GLU A 310 2.23 7.74 -13.08
CA GLU A 310 2.74 9.00 -13.63
C GLU A 310 1.86 10.21 -13.29
N PHE A 311 0.56 10.01 -13.09
CA PHE A 311 -0.34 11.06 -12.61
C PHE A 311 0.05 11.47 -11.17
N TYR A 312 0.15 10.51 -10.26
CA TYR A 312 0.51 10.79 -8.87
C TYR A 312 1.94 11.34 -8.73
N LYS A 313 2.90 10.79 -9.48
CA LYS A 313 4.28 11.26 -9.51
C LYS A 313 4.41 12.71 -9.99
N ARG A 314 3.67 13.11 -11.02
CA ARG A 314 3.65 14.51 -11.48
C ARG A 314 2.99 15.43 -10.46
N ARG A 315 1.88 14.98 -9.85
CA ARG A 315 1.13 15.77 -8.87
C ARG A 315 1.90 16.00 -7.58
N SER A 316 2.77 15.08 -7.17
CA SER A 316 3.60 15.25 -5.97
C SER A 316 4.79 16.20 -6.17
N CYS A 317 5.07 16.65 -7.40
CA CYS A 317 6.17 17.58 -7.73
C CYS A 317 7.52 17.22 -7.10
N GLY A 318 7.84 15.92 -7.00
CA GLY A 318 9.08 15.41 -6.41
C GLY A 318 9.01 15.07 -4.93
N GLN A 319 7.88 15.29 -4.25
CA GLN A 319 7.64 14.82 -2.88
C GLN A 319 7.25 13.34 -2.86
N LEU A 320 7.55 12.66 -1.74
CA LEU A 320 7.13 11.27 -1.53
C LEU A 320 5.60 11.23 -1.39
N ASN A 321 4.96 10.26 -2.05
CA ASN A 321 3.51 10.17 -2.11
C ASN A 321 3.04 8.72 -2.03
N SER A 322 2.25 8.39 -1.01
CA SER A 322 1.77 7.03 -0.76
C SER A 322 0.84 6.49 -1.87
N LEU A 323 0.10 7.36 -2.58
CA LEU A 323 -0.73 6.97 -3.72
C LEU A 323 0.12 6.61 -4.95
N GLN A 324 1.25 7.31 -5.17
CA GLN A 324 2.24 6.92 -6.17
C GLN A 324 2.82 5.53 -5.82
N ALA A 325 3.19 5.30 -4.57
CA ALA A 325 3.69 4.00 -4.11
C ALA A 325 2.65 2.89 -4.32
N LYS A 326 1.36 3.16 -4.05
CA LYS A 326 0.26 2.21 -4.29
C LYS A 326 0.10 1.84 -5.76
N ALA A 327 0.13 2.83 -6.65
CA ALA A 327 0.14 2.57 -8.09
C ALA A 327 1.42 1.83 -8.53
N GLY A 328 2.56 2.13 -7.91
CA GLY A 328 3.85 1.48 -8.15
C GLY A 328 3.85 -0.01 -7.79
N VAL A 329 3.27 -0.39 -6.65
CA VAL A 329 3.10 -1.79 -6.25
C VAL A 329 2.20 -2.53 -7.25
N ALA A 330 1.06 -1.96 -7.62
CA ALA A 330 0.18 -2.57 -8.62
C ALA A 330 0.88 -2.75 -9.97
N LEU A 331 1.63 -1.73 -10.41
CA LEU A 331 2.41 -1.80 -11.64
C LEU A 331 3.50 -2.87 -11.56
N ALA A 332 4.18 -2.99 -10.42
CA ALA A 332 5.19 -4.02 -10.22
C ALA A 332 4.61 -5.43 -10.37
N LYS A 333 3.45 -5.73 -9.78
CA LYS A 333 2.77 -7.04 -9.93
C LYS A 333 2.46 -7.37 -11.39
N ILE A 334 1.94 -6.39 -12.14
CA ILE A 334 1.65 -6.53 -13.57
C ILE A 334 2.96 -6.77 -14.34
N LEU A 335 4.02 -6.02 -14.04
CA LEU A 335 5.31 -6.15 -14.70
C LEU A 335 5.97 -7.51 -14.43
N THR A 336 5.87 -8.04 -13.20
CA THR A 336 6.32 -9.39 -12.86
C THR A 336 5.62 -10.44 -13.74
N THR A 337 4.30 -10.35 -13.87
CA THR A 337 3.51 -11.26 -14.73
C THR A 337 3.90 -11.15 -16.20
N LEU A 338 4.32 -9.96 -16.65
CA LEU A 338 4.83 -9.71 -18.00
C LEU A 338 6.31 -10.06 -18.18
N GLY A 339 6.99 -10.61 -17.17
CA GLY A 339 8.39 -11.00 -17.21
C GLY A 339 9.40 -9.84 -17.08
N ARG A 340 8.95 -8.63 -16.71
CA ARG A 340 9.78 -7.42 -16.54
C ARG A 340 10.20 -7.23 -15.09
N VAL A 341 10.89 -8.22 -14.55
CA VAL A 341 11.15 -8.36 -13.11
C VAL A 341 12.06 -7.25 -12.55
N ASP A 342 13.09 -6.81 -13.29
CA ASP A 342 13.99 -5.73 -12.86
C ASP A 342 13.28 -4.39 -12.63
N ASP A 343 12.28 -4.09 -13.47
CA ASP A 343 11.48 -2.87 -13.33
C ASP A 343 10.53 -2.99 -12.13
N ALA A 344 9.96 -4.19 -11.91
CA ALA A 344 9.11 -4.47 -10.77
C ALA A 344 9.85 -4.32 -9.44
N GLU A 345 11.08 -4.85 -9.33
CA GLU A 345 11.86 -4.77 -8.08
C GLU A 345 12.20 -3.33 -7.71
N LYS A 346 12.57 -2.50 -8.69
CA LYS A 346 12.82 -1.06 -8.47
C LYS A 346 11.60 -0.34 -7.93
N LEU A 347 10.42 -0.61 -8.52
CA LEU A 347 9.16 -0.01 -8.08
C LEU A 347 8.78 -0.45 -6.67
N LEU A 348 8.98 -1.73 -6.31
CA LEU A 348 8.68 -2.22 -4.97
C LEU A 348 9.64 -1.64 -3.92
N LYS A 349 10.95 -1.56 -4.22
CA LYS A 349 11.93 -0.90 -3.34
C LYS A 349 11.60 0.58 -3.14
N GLU A 350 11.21 1.29 -4.19
CA GLU A 350 10.74 2.68 -4.09
C GLU A 350 9.47 2.77 -3.23
N ALA A 351 8.50 1.89 -3.45
CA ALA A 351 7.23 1.88 -2.72
C ALA A 351 7.41 1.61 -1.22
N VAL A 352 8.22 0.62 -0.83
CA VAL A 352 8.53 0.34 0.58
C VAL A 352 9.13 1.58 1.25
N ARG A 353 10.14 2.21 0.62
CA ARG A 353 10.74 3.44 1.15
C ARG A 353 9.73 4.57 1.31
N ILE A 354 8.84 4.75 0.33
CA ILE A 354 7.79 5.78 0.42
C ILE A 354 6.83 5.46 1.56
N TYR A 355 6.35 4.22 1.69
CA TYR A 355 5.41 3.85 2.75
C TYR A 355 6.00 3.96 4.15
N GLU A 356 7.27 3.60 4.33
CA GLU A 356 7.94 3.77 5.63
C GLU A 356 7.97 5.23 6.07
N VAL A 357 8.22 6.16 5.14
CA VAL A 357 8.31 7.59 5.43
C VAL A 357 6.93 8.24 5.55
N THR A 358 5.98 7.85 4.70
CA THR A 358 4.68 8.55 4.56
C THR A 358 3.54 7.92 5.34
N CYS A 359 3.64 6.65 5.73
CA CYS A 359 2.58 5.93 6.44
C CYS A 359 3.07 5.28 7.74
N GLY A 360 4.37 5.41 8.04
CA GLY A 360 4.99 4.79 9.20
C GLY A 360 5.29 3.29 9.05
N ALA A 361 6.10 2.80 9.98
CA ALA A 361 6.69 1.46 9.92
C ALA A 361 5.70 0.31 10.19
N TYR A 362 4.48 0.61 10.64
CA TYR A 362 3.45 -0.38 11.02
C TYR A 362 2.13 -0.25 10.23
N SER A 363 2.11 0.57 9.17
CA SER A 363 0.91 0.72 8.33
C SER A 363 0.60 -0.55 7.51
N PRO A 364 -0.68 -0.83 7.21
CA PRO A 364 -1.06 -1.86 6.26
C PRO A 364 -0.42 -1.73 4.87
N LEU A 365 -0.16 -0.51 4.42
CA LEU A 365 0.51 -0.25 3.15
C LEU A 365 1.98 -0.70 3.20
N THR A 366 2.66 -0.43 4.32
CA THR A 366 4.02 -0.90 4.59
C THR A 366 4.08 -2.43 4.64
N CYS A 367 3.14 -3.11 5.32
CA CYS A 367 3.05 -4.60 5.29
C CYS A 367 2.93 -5.10 3.84
N SER A 368 2.06 -4.47 3.04
CA SER A 368 1.82 -4.87 1.65
C SER A 368 3.06 -4.70 0.76
N GLY A 369 3.77 -3.57 0.89
CA GLY A 369 5.02 -3.34 0.15
C GLY A 369 6.10 -4.37 0.47
N TYR A 370 6.29 -4.68 1.76
CA TYR A 370 7.23 -5.71 2.20
C TYR A 370 6.84 -7.11 1.72
N THR A 371 5.54 -7.43 1.73
CA THR A 371 5.02 -8.71 1.24
C THR A 371 5.34 -8.92 -0.22
N GLU A 372 5.00 -7.95 -1.07
CA GLU A 372 5.21 -8.04 -2.53
C GLU A 372 6.70 -8.05 -2.88
N LEU A 373 7.53 -7.24 -2.20
CA LEU A 373 8.99 -7.26 -2.40
C LEU A 373 9.59 -8.60 -1.99
N GLY A 374 9.16 -9.17 -0.86
CA GLY A 374 9.63 -10.45 -0.38
C GLY A 374 9.30 -11.60 -1.32
N LYS A 375 8.06 -11.64 -1.84
CA LYS A 375 7.63 -12.62 -2.86
C LYS A 375 8.47 -12.50 -4.13
N LEU A 376 8.67 -11.30 -4.66
CA LEU A 376 9.45 -11.08 -5.87
C LEU A 376 10.92 -11.52 -5.73
N GLN A 377 11.55 -11.17 -4.61
CA GLN A 377 12.95 -11.53 -4.35
C GLN A 377 13.14 -13.03 -4.17
N TRP A 378 12.14 -13.71 -3.62
CA TRP A 378 12.12 -15.16 -3.55
C TRP A 378 12.11 -15.80 -4.95
N ASP A 379 11.23 -15.34 -5.83
CA ASP A 379 11.13 -15.85 -7.19
C ASP A 379 12.41 -15.61 -7.98
N LEU A 380 12.98 -14.40 -7.89
CA LEU A 380 14.28 -14.08 -8.48
C LEU A 380 15.40 -15.01 -7.99
N ALA A 381 15.43 -15.29 -6.69
CA ALA A 381 16.45 -16.18 -6.13
C ALA A 381 16.35 -17.61 -6.66
N ALA A 382 15.12 -18.09 -6.87
CA ALA A 382 14.88 -19.39 -7.45
C ALA A 382 15.32 -19.47 -8.92
N GLU A 383 15.02 -18.44 -9.72
CA GLU A 383 15.47 -18.34 -11.11
C GLU A 383 16.99 -18.28 -11.23
N GLU A 384 17.63 -17.45 -10.41
CA GLU A 384 19.10 -17.32 -10.37
C GLU A 384 19.77 -18.64 -10.01
N GLN A 385 19.20 -19.38 -9.05
CA GLN A 385 19.69 -20.70 -8.70
C GLN A 385 19.55 -21.70 -9.87
N LYS A 386 18.40 -21.69 -10.56
CA LYS A 386 18.15 -22.55 -11.73
C LYS A 386 19.13 -22.25 -12.86
N ASN A 387 19.39 -20.97 -13.12
CA ASN A 387 20.32 -20.51 -14.15
C ASN A 387 21.76 -20.90 -13.82
N ALA A 388 22.20 -20.72 -12.58
CA ALA A 388 23.52 -21.13 -12.12
C ALA A 388 23.73 -22.64 -12.24
N SER A 389 22.76 -23.45 -11.81
CA SER A 389 22.80 -24.91 -11.95
C SER A 389 22.83 -25.36 -13.41
N SER A 390 22.07 -24.70 -14.29
CA SER A 390 22.05 -25.00 -15.73
C SER A 390 23.39 -24.69 -16.40
N LYS A 391 24.00 -23.56 -16.05
CA LYS A 391 25.33 -23.16 -16.55
C LYS A 391 26.41 -24.14 -16.08
N ALA A 392 26.40 -24.53 -14.82
CA ALA A 392 27.34 -25.52 -14.27
C ALA A 392 27.21 -26.88 -14.98
N ALA A 393 25.98 -27.32 -15.30
CA ALA A 393 25.76 -28.54 -16.07
C ALA A 393 26.33 -28.44 -17.49
N GLN A 394 26.12 -27.32 -18.19
CA GLN A 394 26.69 -27.08 -19.52
C GLN A 394 28.22 -27.07 -19.53
N ASP A 395 28.84 -26.38 -18.56
CA ASP A 395 30.30 -26.32 -18.41
C ASP A 395 30.90 -27.70 -18.10
N SER A 396 30.15 -28.59 -17.43
CA SER A 396 30.59 -29.97 -17.18
C SER A 396 30.55 -30.87 -18.43
N THR A 397 29.65 -30.59 -19.38
CA THR A 397 29.48 -31.38 -20.63
C THR A 397 30.43 -30.98 -21.75
N THR A 398 31.09 -29.82 -21.67
CA THR A 398 32.02 -29.33 -22.70
C THR A 398 33.48 -29.77 -22.49
N VAL A 399 33.76 -30.60 -21.47
CA VAL A 399 35.07 -31.23 -21.28
C VAL A 399 35.23 -32.38 -22.27
N ASP A 400 35.93 -32.11 -23.37
CA ASP A 400 36.26 -33.05 -24.46
C ASP A 400 36.95 -34.35 -23.95
N PRO A 401 36.48 -35.55 -24.32
CA PRO A 401 37.12 -36.81 -23.95
C PRO A 401 38.30 -37.08 -24.90
N SER A 402 39.31 -36.22 -24.91
CA SER A 402 40.57 -36.53 -25.58
C SER A 402 41.33 -37.57 -24.75
N PRO A 403 41.67 -38.76 -25.30
CA PRO A 403 42.36 -39.81 -24.55
C PRO A 403 43.82 -39.40 -24.26
N PRO A 404 44.40 -39.78 -23.11
CA PRO A 404 45.78 -39.44 -22.81
C PRO A 404 46.70 -40.20 -23.75
N SER A 405 47.36 -39.48 -24.66
CA SER A 405 48.44 -40.01 -25.48
C SER A 405 49.61 -40.40 -24.58
N ALA A 406 49.95 -41.69 -24.57
CA ALA A 406 51.10 -42.24 -23.87
C ALA A 406 52.41 -41.88 -24.59
N SER A 407 53.37 -41.27 -23.87
CA SER A 407 54.81 -41.45 -24.13
C SER A 407 55.69 -41.01 -22.92
N SER A 408 56.17 -42.03 -22.21
CA SER A 408 57.52 -42.23 -21.62
C SER A 408 58.36 -41.10 -20.98
N SER A 409 58.72 -41.36 -19.69
CA SER A 409 60.02 -41.16 -18.98
C SER A 409 60.63 -39.74 -18.90
N THR A 410 60.99 -39.19 -17.73
CA THR A 410 61.95 -39.71 -16.74
C THR A 410 61.75 -39.09 -15.33
N ALA A 411 62.43 -39.71 -14.35
CA ALA A 411 62.29 -39.58 -12.90
C ALA A 411 62.57 -38.20 -12.25
N GLY A 412 61.84 -37.93 -11.16
CA GLY A 412 62.15 -36.91 -10.14
C GLY A 412 61.11 -36.92 -9.00
N THR A 413 61.55 -37.22 -7.77
CA THR A 413 60.78 -37.33 -6.52
C THR A 413 60.26 -35.97 -5.99
N PRO A 414 59.32 -35.96 -5.01
CA PRO A 414 58.22 -34.97 -4.95
C PRO A 414 58.48 -33.80 -4.01
N SER A 415 57.91 -32.64 -4.32
CA SER A 415 57.61 -31.61 -3.32
C SER A 415 56.13 -31.20 -3.40
N SER A 416 55.56 -31.16 -2.21
CA SER A 416 54.17 -30.86 -1.88
C SER A 416 53.70 -29.52 -2.44
N SER A 417 52.63 -29.54 -3.24
CA SER A 417 51.62 -28.49 -3.16
C SER A 417 50.25 -29.11 -3.42
N SER A 418 49.40 -29.04 -2.42
CA SER A 418 48.00 -29.43 -2.45
C SER A 418 47.25 -28.49 -3.38
N ALA A 419 47.22 -28.81 -4.67
CA ALA A 419 46.17 -28.30 -5.54
C ALA A 419 44.96 -29.23 -5.35
N THR A 420 44.15 -28.94 -4.34
CA THR A 420 42.75 -29.39 -4.31
C THR A 420 42.11 -28.89 -5.59
N LYS A 421 41.99 -29.77 -6.59
CA LYS A 421 40.97 -29.64 -7.63
C LYS A 421 39.64 -29.72 -6.90
N THR A 422 39.12 -28.56 -6.52
CA THR A 422 37.71 -28.38 -6.23
C THR A 422 36.97 -28.78 -7.50
N SER A 423 36.51 -30.03 -7.54
CA SER A 423 35.36 -30.39 -8.37
C SER A 423 34.27 -29.43 -7.93
N ALA A 424 33.92 -28.45 -8.77
CA ALA A 424 32.78 -27.59 -8.54
C ALA A 424 31.57 -28.50 -8.32
N SER A 425 31.12 -28.61 -7.07
CA SER A 425 29.96 -29.43 -6.76
C SER A 425 28.77 -28.78 -7.47
N ALA A 426 28.01 -29.55 -8.23
CA ALA A 426 26.85 -29.10 -8.99
C ALA A 426 25.67 -28.66 -8.09
N GLY A 427 25.93 -28.27 -6.84
CA GLY A 427 24.93 -27.94 -5.82
C GLY A 427 25.30 -26.78 -4.89
N GLU A 428 26.43 -26.07 -5.10
CA GLU A 428 26.68 -24.83 -4.36
C GLU A 428 25.72 -23.72 -4.81
N ALA A 429 25.04 -23.10 -3.85
CA ALA A 429 24.06 -22.05 -4.12
C ALA A 429 24.76 -20.81 -4.71
N SER A 430 24.15 -20.18 -5.73
CA SER A 430 24.66 -18.93 -6.29
C SER A 430 24.76 -17.88 -5.18
N PRO A 431 25.87 -17.11 -5.07
CA PRO A 431 25.98 -16.04 -4.08
C PRO A 431 24.84 -15.02 -4.19
N GLU A 432 24.43 -14.68 -5.41
CA GLU A 432 23.33 -13.73 -5.64
C GLU A 432 21.98 -14.35 -5.27
N ALA A 433 21.73 -15.62 -5.61
CA ALA A 433 20.53 -16.34 -5.18
C ALA A 433 20.44 -16.41 -3.64
N THR A 434 21.57 -16.65 -2.96
CA THR A 434 21.64 -16.72 -1.50
C THR A 434 21.30 -15.36 -0.87
N LYS A 435 21.85 -14.28 -1.43
CA LYS A 435 21.56 -12.91 -1.00
C LYS A 435 20.07 -12.56 -1.18
N LEU A 436 19.50 -12.83 -2.35
CA LEU A 436 18.08 -12.58 -2.63
C LEU A 436 17.15 -13.37 -1.69
N ARG A 437 17.48 -14.63 -1.37
CA ARG A 437 16.73 -15.41 -0.36
C ARG A 437 16.75 -14.76 1.01
N LEU A 438 17.91 -14.25 1.44
CA LEU A 438 18.02 -13.61 2.74
C LEU A 438 17.23 -12.29 2.80
N GLU A 439 17.26 -11.51 1.72
CA GLU A 439 16.45 -10.29 1.59
C GLU A 439 14.95 -10.60 1.60
N ALA A 440 14.52 -11.63 0.84
CA ALA A 440 13.13 -12.08 0.80
C ALA A 440 12.61 -12.46 2.19
N ARG A 441 13.37 -13.28 2.93
CA ARG A 441 13.04 -13.70 4.30
C ARG A 441 12.95 -12.52 5.26
N LYS A 442 13.87 -11.56 5.17
CA LYS A 442 13.84 -10.34 5.99
C LYS A 442 12.58 -9.52 5.72
N ASN A 443 12.24 -9.33 4.45
CA ASN A 443 11.06 -8.57 4.04
C ASN A 443 9.76 -9.25 4.46
N LEU A 444 9.65 -10.58 4.29
CA LEU A 444 8.49 -11.36 4.70
C LEU A 444 8.35 -11.42 6.23
N LYS A 445 9.45 -11.58 6.99
CA LYS A 445 9.42 -11.47 8.46
C LYS A 445 8.87 -10.12 8.88
N ARG A 446 9.37 -9.05 8.26
CA ARG A 446 8.93 -7.68 8.57
C ARG A 446 7.45 -7.48 8.26
N ALA A 447 6.96 -7.98 7.11
CA ALA A 447 5.54 -7.95 6.78
C ALA A 447 4.72 -8.68 7.86
N TYR A 448 5.14 -9.88 8.25
CA TYR A 448 4.42 -10.69 9.23
C TYR A 448 4.32 -9.97 10.58
N GLU A 449 5.42 -9.43 11.10
CA GLU A 449 5.45 -8.63 12.33
C GLU A 449 4.51 -7.41 12.29
N ILE A 450 4.37 -6.76 11.14
CA ILE A 450 3.44 -5.65 11.00
C ILE A 450 2.01 -6.19 11.03
N CYS A 451 1.74 -7.24 10.27
CA CYS A 451 0.40 -7.77 10.08
C CYS A 451 -0.20 -8.34 11.38
N ILE A 452 0.59 -8.90 12.30
CA ILE A 452 0.11 -9.36 13.63
C ILE A 452 -0.20 -8.23 14.62
N ARG A 453 0.41 -7.04 14.45
CA ARG A 453 0.24 -5.90 15.35
C ARG A 453 -0.91 -4.97 14.98
N LYS A 454 -1.52 -5.16 13.80
CA LYS A 454 -2.67 -4.36 13.35
C LYS A 454 -3.85 -4.50 14.32
N ASP A 455 -4.64 -3.43 14.46
CA ASP A 455 -5.87 -3.48 15.26
C ASP A 455 -6.84 -4.52 14.68
N HIS A 456 -7.27 -4.32 13.45
CA HIS A 456 -8.08 -5.28 12.72
C HIS A 456 -7.20 -6.34 12.04
N ILE A 457 -7.54 -7.61 12.31
CA ILE A 457 -6.81 -8.76 11.78
C ILE A 457 -7.41 -9.13 10.43
N ASP A 458 -6.60 -8.96 9.39
CA ASP A 458 -6.87 -9.51 8.05
C ASP A 458 -6.20 -10.88 7.93
N ILE A 459 -6.97 -11.94 8.21
CA ILE A 459 -6.48 -13.32 8.18
C ILE A 459 -5.98 -13.70 6.78
N ILE A 460 -6.57 -13.16 5.71
CA ILE A 460 -6.15 -13.47 4.33
C ILE A 460 -4.73 -12.96 4.12
N GLN A 461 -4.50 -11.66 4.31
CA GLN A 461 -3.17 -11.08 4.12
C GLN A 461 -2.15 -11.77 5.03
N TRP A 462 -2.55 -12.11 6.25
CA TRP A 462 -1.69 -12.82 7.18
C TRP A 462 -1.30 -14.21 6.65
N MET A 463 -2.27 -15.00 6.20
CA MET A 463 -2.01 -16.31 5.60
C MET A 463 -1.13 -16.20 4.36
N GLU A 464 -1.32 -15.17 3.52
CA GLU A 464 -0.44 -14.95 2.37
C GLU A 464 1.02 -14.73 2.78
N VAL A 465 1.28 -13.93 3.82
CA VAL A 465 2.65 -13.72 4.32
C VAL A 465 3.19 -15.00 4.94
N HIS A 466 2.36 -15.75 5.68
CA HIS A 466 2.73 -17.05 6.24
C HIS A 466 3.14 -18.05 5.16
N ASN A 467 2.33 -18.19 4.12
CA ASN A 467 2.63 -19.05 2.98
C ASN A 467 3.89 -18.58 2.25
N GLY A 468 4.07 -17.27 2.05
CA GLY A 468 5.31 -16.73 1.49
C GLY A 468 6.54 -17.16 2.29
N ILE A 469 6.49 -17.09 3.63
CA ILE A 469 7.59 -17.59 4.48
C ILE A 469 7.79 -19.08 4.28
N MET A 470 6.72 -19.88 4.32
CA MET A 470 6.78 -21.32 4.08
C MET A 470 7.45 -21.64 2.74
N ASP A 471 7.10 -20.92 1.68
CA ASP A 471 7.67 -21.12 0.35
C ASP A 471 9.16 -20.80 0.33
N THR A 472 9.60 -19.72 0.98
CA THR A 472 11.05 -19.38 1.05
C THR A 472 11.92 -20.43 1.76
N ILE A 473 11.30 -21.34 2.50
CA ILE A 473 12.00 -22.40 3.22
C ILE A 473 11.84 -23.75 2.50
N THR A 474 10.64 -24.05 2.01
CA THR A 474 10.25 -25.37 1.53
C THR A 474 10.36 -25.55 0.01
N GLN A 475 10.10 -24.52 -0.78
CA GLN A 475 10.04 -24.63 -2.23
C GLN A 475 11.42 -24.42 -2.87
N LYS A 476 11.65 -25.06 -4.03
CA LYS A 476 12.82 -24.82 -4.92
C LYS A 476 14.21 -24.90 -4.23
N THR A 477 14.30 -25.57 -3.08
CA THR A 477 15.56 -25.94 -2.40
C THR A 477 15.85 -27.43 -2.56
N ALA A 478 17.13 -27.80 -2.66
CA ALA A 478 17.54 -29.21 -2.74
C ALA A 478 17.46 -29.92 -1.38
N ALA A 479 17.46 -29.16 -0.28
CA ALA A 479 17.30 -29.64 1.08
C ALA A 479 16.60 -28.57 1.93
N ILE A 480 15.65 -28.98 2.76
CA ILE A 480 14.96 -28.11 3.72
C ILE A 480 15.86 -27.91 4.94
N ASN A 481 16.29 -26.67 5.19
CA ASN A 481 17.02 -26.32 6.40
C ASN A 481 16.04 -25.92 7.51
N ARG A 482 15.78 -26.83 8.45
CA ARG A 482 14.84 -26.58 9.56
C ARG A 482 15.25 -25.41 10.47
N LYS A 483 16.54 -25.01 10.49
CA LYS A 483 16.98 -23.81 11.24
C LYS A 483 16.29 -22.55 10.74
N ASP A 484 15.96 -22.49 9.45
CA ASP A 484 15.31 -21.32 8.84
C ASP A 484 13.89 -21.11 9.39
N PHE A 485 13.19 -22.17 9.85
CA PHE A 485 11.89 -22.04 10.51
C PHE A 485 12.00 -21.41 11.90
N ARG A 486 13.12 -21.63 12.60
CA ARG A 486 13.31 -21.11 13.96
C ARG A 486 13.32 -19.58 13.97
N ASP A 487 13.81 -18.96 12.91
CA ASP A 487 13.88 -17.51 12.78
C ASP A 487 12.49 -16.82 12.71
N PHE A 488 11.42 -17.58 12.51
CA PHE A 488 10.04 -17.07 12.45
C PHE A 488 9.11 -17.68 13.50
N ARG A 489 9.60 -18.61 14.33
CA ARG A 489 8.79 -19.31 15.34
C ARG A 489 8.13 -18.32 16.31
N ASP A 490 8.91 -17.34 16.76
CA ASP A 490 8.47 -16.24 17.63
C ASP A 490 7.23 -15.52 17.06
N VAL A 491 7.31 -15.15 15.78
CA VAL A 491 6.24 -14.41 15.11
C VAL A 491 5.00 -15.30 14.87
N VAL A 492 5.18 -16.59 14.61
CA VAL A 492 4.08 -17.56 14.46
C VAL A 492 3.36 -17.79 15.79
N GLU A 493 4.11 -17.94 16.90
CA GLU A 493 3.55 -18.13 18.24
C GLU A 493 2.78 -16.90 18.73
N GLU A 494 3.36 -15.69 18.60
CA GLU A 494 2.65 -14.42 18.88
C GLU A 494 1.37 -14.32 18.04
N GLY A 495 1.45 -14.81 16.80
CA GLY A 495 0.33 -14.90 15.90
C GLY A 495 -0.82 -15.77 16.37
N ILE A 496 -0.51 -17.00 16.78
CA ILE A 496 -1.48 -17.95 17.33
C ILE A 496 -2.19 -17.33 18.56
N GLU A 497 -1.43 -16.72 19.47
CA GLU A 497 -1.99 -16.09 20.67
C GLU A 497 -2.94 -14.94 20.32
N ARG A 498 -2.52 -14.07 19.40
CA ARG A 498 -3.32 -12.93 18.93
C ARG A 498 -4.61 -13.39 18.26
N LEU A 499 -4.53 -14.39 17.37
CA LEU A 499 -5.70 -14.90 16.66
C LEU A 499 -6.71 -15.55 17.61
N LYS A 500 -6.24 -16.32 18.62
CA LYS A 500 -7.10 -16.91 19.66
C LYS A 500 -7.87 -15.86 20.46
N LYS A 501 -7.26 -14.70 20.69
CA LYS A 501 -7.82 -13.64 21.52
C LYS A 501 -8.82 -12.76 20.78
N ASP A 502 -8.46 -12.32 19.58
CA ASP A 502 -9.10 -11.16 18.95
C ASP A 502 -9.97 -11.52 17.71
N VAL A 503 -9.96 -12.79 17.28
CA VAL A 503 -10.76 -13.27 16.15
C VAL A 503 -11.80 -14.28 16.60
N LYS A 504 -12.94 -14.31 15.90
CA LYS A 504 -13.96 -15.33 16.09
C LYS A 504 -13.36 -16.72 15.78
N GLN A 505 -13.55 -17.66 16.69
CA GLN A 505 -13.02 -19.01 16.57
C GLN A 505 -13.96 -19.86 15.71
N ASP A 506 -13.88 -19.69 14.39
CA ASP A 506 -14.63 -20.43 13.37
C ASP A 506 -13.71 -21.10 12.34
N GLY A 507 -14.28 -21.69 11.28
CA GLY A 507 -13.51 -22.40 10.26
C GLY A 507 -12.36 -21.57 9.66
N ASN A 508 -12.56 -20.27 9.45
CA ASN A 508 -11.52 -19.37 8.91
C ASN A 508 -10.32 -19.25 9.84
N ALA A 509 -10.55 -19.10 11.15
CA ALA A 509 -9.48 -19.15 12.15
C ALA A 509 -8.80 -20.53 12.17
N GLY A 510 -9.59 -21.60 12.01
CA GLY A 510 -9.10 -22.97 11.87
C GLY A 510 -8.07 -23.14 10.76
N VAL A 511 -8.26 -22.51 9.60
CA VAL A 511 -7.31 -22.58 8.48
C VAL A 511 -5.94 -22.03 8.87
N TYR A 512 -5.89 -20.88 9.55
CA TYR A 512 -4.62 -20.35 10.03
C TYR A 512 -4.00 -21.23 11.11
N PHE A 513 -4.78 -21.72 12.08
CA PHE A 513 -4.24 -22.63 13.12
C PHE A 513 -3.66 -23.90 12.51
N LYS A 514 -4.28 -24.45 11.46
CA LYS A 514 -3.70 -25.57 10.71
C LYS A 514 -2.32 -25.22 10.16
N LEU A 515 -2.20 -24.12 9.42
CA LEU A 515 -0.92 -23.67 8.83
C LEU A 515 0.15 -23.42 9.90
N ALA A 516 -0.23 -22.73 10.98
CA ALA A 516 0.68 -22.44 12.09
C ALA A 516 1.09 -23.72 12.84
N GLY A 517 0.19 -24.68 13.02
CA GLY A 517 0.49 -25.97 13.62
C GLY A 517 1.43 -26.83 12.76
N GLU A 518 1.21 -26.85 11.45
CA GLU A 518 2.15 -27.45 10.48
C GLU A 518 3.52 -26.80 10.57
N PHE A 519 3.58 -25.46 10.54
CA PHE A 519 4.82 -24.69 10.68
C PHE A 519 5.59 -25.10 11.94
N LEU A 520 4.92 -25.19 13.09
CA LEU A 520 5.55 -25.60 14.35
C LEU A 520 6.12 -27.02 14.28
N CYS A 521 5.40 -27.97 13.68
CA CYS A 521 5.95 -29.31 13.43
C CYS A 521 7.14 -29.27 12.46
N TRP A 522 7.16 -28.36 11.48
CA TRP A 522 8.27 -28.20 10.55
C TRP A 522 9.55 -27.65 11.20
N THR A 523 9.47 -26.95 12.33
CA THR A 523 10.66 -26.57 13.11
C THR A 523 11.50 -27.77 13.56
N GLY A 524 10.87 -28.95 13.71
CA GLY A 524 11.53 -30.18 14.16
C GLY A 524 11.74 -30.27 15.68
N GLU A 525 11.30 -29.28 16.45
CA GLU A 525 11.44 -29.23 17.91
C GLU A 525 10.13 -28.91 18.64
N ALA A 526 9.17 -28.26 17.97
CA ALA A 526 7.89 -27.85 18.55
C ALA A 526 6.73 -28.79 18.18
N PHE A 527 6.97 -30.11 18.18
CA PHE A 527 5.95 -31.10 17.78
C PHE A 527 4.75 -31.14 18.74
N ALA A 528 4.98 -30.98 20.04
CA ALA A 528 3.92 -31.01 21.04
C ALA A 528 3.00 -29.79 20.90
N GLU A 529 3.59 -28.61 20.72
CA GLU A 529 2.91 -27.35 20.48
C GLU A 529 2.15 -27.40 19.14
N GLY A 530 2.82 -27.82 18.06
CA GLY A 530 2.20 -27.98 16.74
C GLY A 530 1.00 -28.92 16.76
N LYS A 531 1.11 -30.08 17.44
CA LYS A 531 -0.01 -31.02 17.64
C LYS A 531 -1.17 -30.38 18.39
N SER A 532 -0.90 -29.62 19.45
CA SER A 532 -1.94 -28.93 20.22
C SER A 532 -2.71 -27.93 19.36
N VAL A 533 -1.99 -27.16 18.53
CA VAL A 533 -2.60 -26.19 17.61
C VAL A 533 -3.39 -26.90 16.49
N LEU A 534 -2.86 -27.98 15.91
CA LEU A 534 -3.56 -28.78 14.89
C LEU A 534 -4.83 -29.43 15.44
N ALA A 535 -4.79 -29.94 16.66
CA ALA A 535 -5.97 -30.51 17.31
C ALA A 535 -7.04 -29.45 17.56
N TYR A 536 -6.64 -28.22 17.89
CA TYR A 536 -7.55 -27.10 18.02
C TYR A 536 -8.15 -26.69 16.65
N ALA A 537 -7.33 -26.63 15.59
CA ALA A 537 -7.82 -26.39 14.23
C ALA A 537 -8.86 -27.45 13.80
N GLN A 538 -8.58 -28.72 14.07
CA GLN A 538 -9.50 -29.82 13.80
C GLN A 538 -10.85 -29.63 14.52
N GLN A 539 -10.84 -29.23 15.79
CA GLN A 539 -12.09 -28.97 16.53
C GLN A 539 -12.93 -27.87 15.88
N LEU A 540 -12.28 -26.80 15.38
CA LEU A 540 -12.97 -25.72 14.68
C LEU A 540 -13.58 -26.19 13.36
N PHE A 541 -12.89 -27.05 12.61
CA PHE A 541 -13.42 -27.63 11.38
C PHE A 541 -14.56 -28.63 11.62
N GLU A 542 -14.53 -29.40 12.72
CA GLU A 542 -15.60 -30.36 13.04
C GLU A 542 -16.93 -29.70 13.41
N VAL A 543 -16.89 -28.47 13.93
CA VAL A 543 -18.10 -27.69 14.24
C VAL A 543 -18.57 -26.81 13.08
N GLU A 544 -17.73 -26.61 12.07
CA GLU A 544 -18.07 -25.84 10.87
C GLU A 544 -19.07 -26.60 10.00
N LYS A 545 -20.12 -25.88 9.56
CA LYS A 545 -21.23 -26.46 8.79
C LYS A 545 -21.50 -25.72 7.48
N SER A 546 -20.89 -24.54 7.28
CA SER A 546 -21.10 -23.76 6.06
C SER A 546 -20.35 -24.32 4.85
N CYS A 547 -19.30 -25.13 5.07
CA CYS A 547 -18.52 -25.75 4.00
C CYS A 547 -18.00 -27.15 4.38
N ASP A 548 -17.56 -27.93 3.38
CA ASP A 548 -16.97 -29.25 3.61
C ASP A 548 -15.50 -29.11 4.03
N CYS A 549 -15.22 -29.35 5.32
CA CYS A 549 -13.87 -29.34 5.86
C CYS A 549 -13.21 -30.73 5.94
N THR A 550 -13.77 -31.77 5.32
CA THR A 550 -13.29 -33.16 5.47
C THR A 550 -11.80 -33.32 5.13
N LYS A 551 -11.34 -32.69 4.05
CA LYS A 551 -9.92 -32.71 3.64
C LYS A 551 -9.02 -32.02 4.69
N LEU A 552 -9.41 -30.85 5.17
CA LEU A 552 -8.66 -30.11 6.19
C LEU A 552 -8.56 -30.88 7.51
N ILE A 553 -9.65 -31.53 7.93
CA ILE A 553 -9.68 -32.41 9.11
C ILE A 553 -8.72 -33.58 8.93
N GLN A 554 -8.71 -34.21 7.75
CA GLN A 554 -7.81 -35.33 7.46
C GLN A 554 -6.34 -34.90 7.47
N GLU A 555 -6.02 -33.76 6.87
CA GLU A 555 -4.66 -33.19 6.88
C GLU A 555 -4.17 -32.91 8.31
N CYS A 556 -5.03 -32.34 9.18
CA CYS A 556 -4.70 -32.17 10.60
C CYS A 556 -4.39 -33.52 11.27
N LYS A 557 -5.22 -34.55 11.05
CA LYS A 557 -5.03 -35.89 11.63
C LYS A 557 -3.73 -36.53 11.15
N ASP A 558 -3.43 -36.43 9.87
CA ASP A 558 -2.24 -37.01 9.27
C ASP A 558 -0.97 -36.36 9.85
N MET A 559 -0.98 -35.03 10.01
CA MET A 559 0.14 -34.30 10.57
C MET A 559 0.32 -34.54 12.08
N ILE A 560 -0.78 -34.66 12.84
CA ILE A 560 -0.74 -35.07 14.26
C ILE A 560 -0.15 -36.47 14.40
N ALA A 561 -0.60 -37.42 13.57
CA ALA A 561 -0.09 -38.79 13.59
C ALA A 561 1.39 -38.87 13.22
N TYR A 562 1.85 -38.04 12.27
CA TYR A 562 3.26 -37.87 11.96
C TYR A 562 4.05 -37.36 13.18
N ALA A 563 3.58 -36.29 13.84
CA ALA A 563 4.22 -35.74 15.02
C ALA A 563 4.33 -36.78 16.15
N ASP A 564 3.30 -37.59 16.38
CA ASP A 564 3.30 -38.65 17.39
C ASP A 564 4.32 -39.76 17.10
N ARG A 565 4.46 -40.20 15.85
CA ARG A 565 5.48 -41.18 15.46
C ARG A 565 6.89 -40.66 15.64
N VAL A 566 7.12 -39.37 15.35
CA VAL A 566 8.42 -38.73 15.54
C VAL A 566 8.75 -38.60 17.03
N MET A 567 7.80 -38.15 17.86
CA MET A 567 8.01 -37.99 19.30
C MET A 567 8.19 -39.33 20.04
N SER A 568 7.54 -40.40 19.58
CA SER A 568 7.70 -41.75 20.14
C SER A 568 8.98 -42.47 19.68
N GLY A 569 9.69 -41.91 18.69
CA GLY A 569 10.88 -42.53 18.09
C GLY A 569 10.56 -43.65 17.10
N GLU A 570 9.29 -43.88 16.76
CA GLU A 570 8.85 -44.84 15.73
C GLU A 570 9.24 -44.40 14.31
N GLN A 571 9.41 -43.10 14.12
CA GLN A 571 9.83 -42.49 12.87
C GLN A 571 10.99 -41.54 13.13
N GLU A 572 12.08 -41.68 12.37
CA GLU A 572 13.18 -40.72 12.46
C GLU A 572 12.69 -39.33 12.06
N ASN A 573 13.06 -38.32 12.86
CA ASN A 573 12.99 -36.94 12.41
C ASN A 573 14.01 -36.79 11.28
N ILE A 574 13.57 -36.90 10.03
CA ILE A 574 14.45 -36.83 8.87
C ILE A 574 15.07 -35.41 8.87
N GLN A 575 16.30 -35.31 9.37
CA GLN A 575 17.02 -34.05 9.60
C GLN A 575 17.33 -33.29 8.30
N GLU A 576 17.11 -33.91 7.15
CA GLU A 576 17.10 -33.31 5.83
C GLU A 576 16.00 -34.00 5.01
N LEU A 577 14.91 -33.31 4.71
CA LEU A 577 14.00 -33.79 3.65
C LEU A 577 14.72 -33.63 2.31
N LYS A 578 15.51 -34.63 1.93
CA LYS A 578 15.87 -34.85 0.53
C LYS A 578 14.61 -35.38 -0.14
N VAL A 579 13.81 -34.47 -0.69
CA VAL A 579 12.69 -34.86 -1.54
C VAL A 579 13.31 -35.50 -2.79
N ASN A 580 13.31 -36.83 -2.85
CA ASN A 580 13.82 -37.54 -4.03
C ASN A 580 12.87 -37.27 -5.23
N GLU A 581 13.37 -37.44 -6.46
CA GLU A 581 12.58 -37.17 -7.68
C GLU A 581 11.27 -37.95 -7.74
N ALA A 582 11.22 -39.17 -7.21
CA ALA A 582 10.01 -39.98 -7.20
C ALA A 582 8.93 -39.45 -6.23
N GLU A 583 9.33 -38.90 -5.09
CA GLU A 583 8.45 -38.24 -4.13
C GLU A 583 7.94 -36.90 -4.72
N ARG A 584 8.82 -36.14 -5.40
CA ARG A 584 8.42 -34.96 -6.18
C ARG A 584 7.42 -35.31 -7.27
N ASP A 585 7.67 -36.33 -8.07
CA ASP A 585 6.78 -36.78 -9.14
C ASP A 585 5.43 -37.26 -8.60
N ARG A 586 5.41 -37.85 -7.40
CA ARG A 586 4.19 -38.32 -6.76
C ARG A 586 3.36 -37.14 -6.21
N ILE A 587 4.03 -36.17 -5.59
CA ILE A 587 3.41 -34.92 -5.13
C ILE A 587 2.88 -34.14 -6.34
N GLN A 588 3.68 -34.01 -7.41
CA GLN A 588 3.30 -33.33 -8.65
C GLN A 588 2.12 -34.03 -9.35
N LYS A 589 2.12 -35.36 -9.47
CA LYS A 589 0.98 -36.09 -10.07
C LYS A 589 -0.31 -35.96 -9.26
N ASN A 590 -0.21 -35.87 -7.94
CA ASN A 590 -1.38 -35.60 -7.10
C ASN A 590 -1.86 -34.16 -7.30
N LEU A 591 -0.94 -33.21 -7.36
CA LEU A 591 -1.24 -31.81 -7.65
C LEU A 591 -1.89 -31.63 -9.04
N ASP A 592 -1.34 -32.25 -10.08
CA ASP A 592 -1.88 -32.21 -11.45
C ASP A 592 -3.30 -32.79 -11.52
N ARG A 593 -3.58 -33.85 -10.75
CA ARG A 593 -4.91 -34.43 -10.64
C ARG A 593 -5.89 -33.50 -9.93
N GLU A 594 -5.46 -32.85 -8.86
CA GLU A 594 -6.30 -31.89 -8.12
C GLU A 594 -6.57 -30.63 -8.95
N ASN A 595 -5.57 -30.10 -9.64
CA ASN A 595 -5.70 -28.96 -10.56
C ASN A 595 -6.60 -29.29 -11.75
N ALA A 596 -6.53 -30.52 -12.29
CA ALA A 596 -7.44 -30.98 -13.34
C ALA A 596 -8.89 -31.07 -12.87
N ALA A 597 -9.12 -31.63 -11.67
CA ALA A 597 -10.46 -31.70 -11.07
C ALA A 597 -11.05 -30.30 -10.80
N PHE A 598 -10.22 -29.37 -10.33
CA PHE A 598 -10.61 -27.98 -10.11
C PHE A 598 -10.93 -27.22 -11.41
N ARG A 599 -10.09 -27.37 -12.45
CA ARG A 599 -10.36 -26.81 -13.79
C ARG A 599 -11.66 -27.36 -14.37
N GLU A 600 -11.95 -28.64 -14.16
CA GLU A 600 -13.20 -29.26 -14.60
C GLU A 600 -14.41 -28.68 -13.85
N GLN A 601 -14.29 -28.46 -12.54
CA GLN A 601 -15.34 -27.83 -11.72
C GLN A 601 -15.61 -26.38 -12.14
N LYS A 602 -14.55 -25.57 -12.31
CA LYS A 602 -14.65 -24.18 -12.79
C LYS A 602 -15.23 -24.09 -14.20
N THR A 603 -14.93 -25.07 -15.06
CA THR A 603 -15.52 -25.17 -16.41
C THR A 603 -17.02 -25.51 -16.35
N LYS A 604 -17.43 -26.39 -15.43
CA LYS A 604 -18.85 -26.72 -15.20
C LYS A 604 -19.63 -25.53 -14.65
N GLU A 605 -19.06 -24.76 -13.73
CA GLU A 605 -19.67 -23.54 -13.18
C GLU A 605 -19.78 -22.44 -14.24
N LYS A 606 -18.75 -22.27 -15.07
CA LYS A 606 -18.75 -21.31 -16.18
C LYS A 606 -19.73 -21.70 -17.29
N ALA A 607 -19.92 -23.01 -17.53
CA ALA A 607 -20.92 -23.52 -18.46
C ALA A 607 -22.35 -23.31 -17.93
N ALA A 608 -22.57 -23.46 -16.61
CA ALA A 608 -23.85 -23.17 -15.97
C ALA A 608 -24.20 -21.67 -16.00
N ALA A 609 -23.18 -20.79 -15.90
CA ALA A 609 -23.35 -19.35 -16.02
C ALA A 609 -23.62 -18.88 -17.47
N ALA A 610 -23.15 -19.62 -18.47
CA ALA A 610 -23.36 -19.29 -19.89
C ALA A 610 -24.76 -19.64 -20.41
N SER A 611 -25.51 -20.50 -19.71
CA SER A 611 -26.92 -20.80 -20.03
C SER A 611 -27.89 -19.89 -19.27
N GLY A 612 -28.09 -18.66 -19.75
CA GLY A 612 -29.18 -17.78 -19.26
C GLY A 612 -30.53 -18.06 -19.95
N PRO A 613 -31.65 -17.46 -19.50
CA PRO A 613 -32.29 -17.62 -18.20
C PRO A 613 -33.66 -18.31 -18.35
N SER A 614 -34.05 -19.19 -17.42
CA SER A 614 -35.45 -19.59 -17.24
C SER A 614 -36.02 -18.84 -16.04
N THR A 615 -36.94 -17.91 -16.32
CA THR A 615 -37.78 -17.19 -15.36
C THR A 615 -38.35 -18.09 -14.27
N LYS A 616 -38.01 -17.82 -13.00
CA LYS A 616 -38.90 -17.91 -11.83
C LYS A 616 -38.30 -17.17 -10.63
N ALA A 617 -39.14 -16.31 -10.04
CA ALA A 617 -39.25 -15.71 -8.69
C ALA A 617 -38.06 -15.79 -7.69
N PRO A 618 -37.91 -14.79 -6.79
CA PRO A 618 -36.66 -14.46 -6.13
C PRO A 618 -36.23 -15.61 -5.23
N MET A 619 -35.09 -16.20 -5.58
CA MET A 619 -34.39 -17.11 -4.69
C MET A 619 -33.74 -16.24 -3.62
N GLU A 620 -34.16 -16.42 -2.37
CA GLU A 620 -33.31 -16.12 -1.21
C GLU A 620 -31.98 -16.86 -1.46
N ILE A 621 -30.94 -16.12 -1.82
CA ILE A 621 -29.61 -16.72 -1.95
C ILE A 621 -28.87 -16.45 -0.65
N ASP A 622 -28.96 -17.44 0.22
CA ASP A 622 -28.04 -17.69 1.31
C ASP A 622 -26.65 -18.01 0.69
N VAL A 623 -25.87 -16.98 0.38
CA VAL A 623 -24.48 -17.11 -0.08
C VAL A 623 -23.57 -17.06 1.14
N GLY A 624 -23.64 -18.10 1.96
CA GLY A 624 -22.68 -18.33 3.04
C GLY A 624 -21.26 -18.40 2.50
N ASP A 625 -20.35 -17.66 3.14
CA ASP A 625 -18.90 -17.87 3.30
C ASP A 625 -17.99 -18.26 2.10
N ALA A 626 -18.51 -18.38 0.89
CA ALA A 626 -17.81 -19.06 -0.21
C ALA A 626 -16.99 -18.16 -1.17
N ILE A 627 -16.82 -16.86 -0.90
CA ILE A 627 -15.89 -16.02 -1.72
C ILE A 627 -14.46 -16.01 -1.12
N MET A 628 -14.23 -16.64 0.02
CA MET A 628 -12.93 -16.59 0.71
C MET A 628 -11.97 -17.74 0.34
N VAL A 629 -12.38 -18.66 -0.54
CA VAL A 629 -11.53 -19.81 -0.93
C VAL A 629 -10.85 -19.60 -2.28
N GLU A 630 -11.47 -18.91 -3.25
CA GLU A 630 -10.92 -18.85 -4.62
C GLU A 630 -9.68 -17.93 -4.76
N ASP A 631 -9.60 -16.83 -4.01
CA ASP A 631 -8.45 -15.91 -4.07
C ASP A 631 -7.29 -16.30 -3.12
N LEU A 632 -7.53 -17.18 -2.14
CA LEU A 632 -6.47 -17.82 -1.34
C LEU A 632 -5.91 -19.09 -2.01
N THR A 633 -6.69 -19.74 -2.88
CA THR A 633 -6.16 -20.79 -3.76
C THR A 633 -5.29 -20.24 -4.89
N ALA A 634 -5.44 -18.98 -5.30
CA ALA A 634 -4.55 -18.36 -6.27
C ALA A 634 -3.09 -18.24 -5.76
N GLY A 635 -2.89 -18.22 -4.43
CA GLY A 635 -1.57 -18.32 -3.79
C GLY A 635 -0.94 -19.72 -3.81
N LEU A 636 -1.71 -20.74 -4.19
CA LEU A 636 -1.22 -22.10 -4.50
C LEU A 636 -1.19 -22.37 -6.02
N GLU A 637 -1.72 -21.46 -6.85
CA GLU A 637 -1.83 -21.63 -8.31
C GLU A 637 -0.60 -21.14 -9.11
N ASN A 638 0.40 -20.51 -8.47
CA ASN A 638 1.64 -20.09 -9.15
C ASN A 638 2.80 -21.12 -9.09
N LEU A 639 2.49 -22.38 -8.78
CA LEU A 639 3.42 -23.50 -8.98
C LEU A 639 3.44 -24.06 -10.42
N GLU A 640 2.75 -23.43 -11.36
CA GLU A 640 2.75 -23.86 -12.77
C GLU A 640 3.13 -22.69 -13.70
N VAL A 641 4.42 -22.58 -14.04
CA VAL A 641 4.98 -22.51 -15.40
C VAL A 641 6.50 -22.25 -15.31
N SER A 642 7.27 -23.15 -15.94
CA SER A 642 8.74 -23.17 -16.22
C SER A 642 9.71 -23.69 -15.15
#